data_AF-A0A1F3VZD0-F1
#
_entry.id   AF-A0A1F3VZD0-F1
#
_cell.length_a   1.000
_cell.length_b   1.000
_cell.length_c   1.000
_cell.angle_alpha   90.00
_cell.angle_beta   90.00
_cell.angle_gamma   90.00
#
_symmetry.space_group_name_H-M   'P 1'
#
loop_
_entity.id
_entity.type
_entity.pdbx_description
1 polymer ?
#
loop_
_entity_poly.entity_id
_entity_poly.type
_entity_poly.pdbx_seq_one_letter_code
_entity_poly.pdbx_strand_id
1 'polypeptide(L)'
;MLFAIGMMNLFGVSGNLMSLGAIDFGLIVDGAVIIVESILHHIVKNRFNASSKVKLTQQQMNEEVYSASSKIRSTAAFGEIIILIVYLPILALVGIEGKMFGPMAQTVSFAILGAFLLSLTYVPMMSALVLNKKTEYKRTISDRMMDFFQRIYSPVIRFALNKKKTILFSTLGLFVVSLLVFRQLGGEFIPSLDEGDFAIETRVMTGSSLSETIDASNKAAKILKDNFPEVEQVVGKIGSGEIPTDPMPVEACDLMVILKEKAEWTSASTREELAEKMAAALEAVPGVTFGFQQPIQMRFNELMTGARQDVVIKLYGEDLDVLTEYAAKIGDVVNTVEGAVDLYLEEVTGLPQIQIDFNRDEIAKYDLNIEEINTVIETAFAGKSAGIVYEGERRFDLVVRMKEQSRAGIEDVSNLFIPTPDGDQIPLNQLAAVYFKEGPSQIQRDDTKRRITIGFNVRNRDVESIVEEIKSKVAANIDFPTGYYPTYGGQFENLIQARNRLLIAVPVALLLIFTLLFFTFKSIKQSLLIFTAIPLSAIGGVFALYVRDMPFSISAGVGFIALFGVAVLNGIVLIGEFNRLKTEGTELIERVIKGTRVRLRPVLMTAMVASCGFLPMALSNSSGAEVQRPLATVVIGGLITATFLTLVVLPVLYIYFEKNKIRMKKNKALTVLIGLLGFPMLLNAQTTIVEIQSVEEVIAIARERNGSVQIAQLGVDQSLEQKKMASDIGKTQISWQHGQYNSAVKNDNYFDVSHSFAFPTVYVQQSKLLNSRIEARKIDVEQNDLKLVQNVRTAYSHYLLMKAKVHLYASLDSNYAMVAKNAALNYEAGNNTLLDKMMAETNAMEMKNLFALAQSDVGIAENQLRVLMNLDAQDELRFINDALQAIELRVSDTLSGQGNPLLGQYLSQIKVNRNMTSVERAKLLPDITIGYFNQSLIGTQTINNVEQTFGASDRFQGFRIGLAIPIWIRPQLAKVNSMKLETAISEANYQQVNAMLQGEIDQAYQEYIKQKGNLLYYSEASQEQVQLMQKTAEIALINGEINHFEYTQVISQCIQLQLKYLEAIHAHNQSIIHLEHVLGVH
;
A
#
# COMPACT_ATOMS: atom_id res chain seq x y z
N MET A 1 -5.83 30.12 16.32
CA MET A 1 -5.23 29.45 17.50
C MET A 1 -6.28 28.87 18.44
N LEU A 2 -6.96 29.66 19.27
CA LEU A 2 -7.99 29.13 20.20
C LEU A 2 -9.08 28.30 19.50
N PHE A 3 -9.51 28.75 18.32
CA PHE A 3 -10.43 28.00 17.47
C PHE A 3 -9.88 26.60 17.10
N ALA A 4 -8.60 26.51 16.71
CA ALA A 4 -7.98 25.24 16.36
C ALA A 4 -7.89 24.30 17.56
N ILE A 5 -7.49 24.81 18.73
CA ILE A 5 -7.43 24.02 19.98
C ILE A 5 -8.82 23.52 20.39
N GLY A 6 -9.86 24.38 20.28
CA GLY A 6 -11.24 23.99 20.53
C GLY A 6 -11.71 22.86 19.59
N MET A 7 -11.35 22.94 18.31
CA MET A 7 -11.62 21.88 17.33
C MET A 7 -10.81 20.62 17.59
N MET A 8 -9.53 20.73 17.95
CA MET A 8 -8.72 19.57 18.33
C MET A 8 -9.36 18.80 19.49
N ASN A 9 -9.84 19.51 20.52
CA ASN A 9 -10.56 18.90 21.63
C ASN A 9 -11.88 18.25 21.17
N LEU A 10 -12.63 18.90 20.29
CA LEU A 10 -13.89 18.38 19.76
C LEU A 10 -13.69 17.09 18.92
N PHE A 11 -12.61 17.02 18.15
CA PHE A 11 -12.30 15.90 17.26
C PHE A 11 -11.34 14.86 17.87
N GLY A 12 -10.95 15.02 19.14
CA GLY A 12 -10.06 14.08 19.82
C GLY A 12 -8.61 14.07 19.30
N VAL A 13 -8.15 15.17 18.71
CA VAL A 13 -6.77 15.30 18.20
C VAL A 13 -5.85 15.64 19.37
N SER A 14 -4.89 14.76 19.68
CA SER A 14 -3.93 14.98 20.76
C SER A 14 -2.99 16.14 20.46
N GLY A 15 -2.63 16.92 21.48
CA GLY A 15 -1.64 18.00 21.39
C GLY A 15 -0.22 17.45 21.52
N ASN A 16 0.34 16.95 20.42
CA ASN A 16 1.70 16.43 20.36
C ASN A 16 2.60 17.30 19.47
N LEU A 17 3.88 16.94 19.37
CA LEU A 17 4.87 17.68 18.60
C LEU A 17 4.51 17.80 17.11
N MET A 18 3.90 16.76 16.53
CA MET A 18 3.45 16.77 15.13
C MET A 18 2.23 17.67 14.92
N SER A 19 1.23 17.59 15.81
CA SER A 19 0.01 18.39 15.69
C SER A 19 0.25 19.89 15.98
N LEU A 20 1.06 20.21 16.99
CA LEU A 20 1.35 21.58 17.39
C LEU A 20 2.44 22.22 16.52
N GLY A 21 3.42 21.41 16.10
CA GLY A 21 4.49 21.81 15.19
C GLY A 21 4.01 22.24 13.81
N ALA A 22 2.80 21.82 13.44
CA ALA A 22 2.16 22.21 12.19
C ALA A 22 1.63 23.66 12.21
N ILE A 23 1.50 24.27 13.39
CA ILE A 23 0.89 25.58 13.51
C ILE A 23 1.88 26.69 13.16
N ASP A 24 1.91 27.06 11.88
CA ASP A 24 2.65 28.22 11.40
C ASP A 24 1.76 29.49 11.39
N PHE A 25 2.27 30.57 11.98
CA PHE A 25 1.65 31.89 11.93
C PHE A 25 1.61 32.48 10.51
N GLY A 26 2.58 32.13 9.67
CA GLY A 26 2.75 32.65 8.32
C GLY A 26 1.54 32.42 7.43
N LEU A 27 1.07 31.17 7.35
CA LEU A 27 -0.11 30.80 6.55
C LEU A 27 -1.43 31.29 7.15
N ILE A 28 -1.53 31.30 8.48
CA ILE A 28 -2.78 31.63 9.19
C ILE A 28 -3.09 33.13 9.10
N VAL A 29 -2.07 33.98 9.09
CA VAL A 29 -2.23 35.45 9.14
C VAL A 29 -2.40 36.06 7.75
N ASP A 30 -2.11 35.32 6.68
CA ASP A 30 -2.08 35.80 5.31
C ASP A 30 -3.42 36.44 4.86
N GLY A 31 -4.52 35.75 5.12
CA GLY A 31 -5.88 36.23 4.84
C GLY A 31 -6.21 37.57 5.47
N ALA A 32 -5.86 37.73 6.75
CA ALA A 32 -6.04 38.97 7.48
C ALA A 32 -5.21 40.11 6.89
N VAL A 33 -3.95 39.84 6.54
CA VAL A 33 -3.02 40.80 5.94
C VAL A 33 -3.53 41.30 4.58
N ILE A 34 -4.00 40.40 3.72
CA ILE A 34 -4.55 40.74 2.40
C ILE A 34 -5.76 41.69 2.55
N ILE A 35 -6.65 41.41 3.50
CA ILE A 35 -7.84 42.24 3.74
C ILE A 35 -7.45 43.62 4.28
N VAL A 36 -6.58 43.69 5.29
CA VAL A 36 -6.11 44.95 5.88
C VAL A 36 -5.38 45.81 4.86
N GLU A 37 -4.49 45.24 4.05
CA GLU A 37 -3.78 45.97 2.99
C GLU A 37 -4.74 46.49 1.92
N SER A 38 -5.76 45.70 1.54
CA SER A 38 -6.80 46.15 0.61
C SER A 38 -7.59 47.35 1.15
N ILE A 39 -7.95 47.31 2.43
CA ILE A 39 -8.64 48.41 3.13
C ILE A 39 -7.77 49.67 3.12
N LEU A 40 -6.51 49.56 3.53
CA LEU A 40 -5.57 50.68 3.56
C LEU A 40 -5.34 51.27 2.16
N HIS A 41 -5.14 50.41 1.16
CA HIS A 41 -4.95 50.85 -0.21
C HIS A 41 -6.20 51.54 -0.78
N HIS A 42 -7.41 51.06 -0.46
CA HIS A 42 -8.67 51.66 -0.88
C HIS A 42 -8.87 53.06 -0.27
N ILE A 43 -8.62 53.21 1.04
CA ILE A 43 -8.71 54.48 1.76
C ILE A 43 -7.73 55.51 1.21
N VAL A 44 -6.49 55.11 0.90
CA VAL A 44 -5.46 56.00 0.35
C VAL A 44 -5.75 56.38 -1.11
N LYS A 45 -6.20 55.43 -1.94
CA LYS A 45 -6.43 55.64 -3.39
C LYS A 45 -7.66 56.51 -3.68
N ASN A 46 -8.79 56.31 -2.98
CA ASN A 46 -10.03 57.04 -3.27
C ASN A 46 -9.96 58.55 -2.93
N ARG A 47 -8.97 58.99 -2.13
CA ARG A 47 -8.86 60.40 -1.71
C ARG A 47 -7.73 61.20 -2.34
N PHE A 48 -6.84 60.59 -3.14
CA PHE A 48 -5.95 61.38 -4.00
C PHE A 48 -6.73 62.26 -5.01
N ASN A 49 -8.02 61.96 -5.25
CA ASN A 49 -8.90 62.72 -6.14
C ASN A 49 -9.90 63.65 -5.42
N ALA A 50 -10.00 63.63 -4.09
CA ALA A 50 -11.01 64.39 -3.35
C ALA A 50 -10.36 65.35 -2.34
N SER A 51 -10.17 66.59 -2.77
CA SER A 51 -9.90 67.72 -1.88
C SER A 51 -11.00 67.81 -0.81
N SER A 52 -10.58 67.86 0.46
CA SER A 52 -11.37 68.23 1.66
C SER A 52 -12.00 67.08 2.49
N LYS A 53 -11.22 66.54 3.45
CA LYS A 53 -11.63 66.26 4.86
C LYS A 53 -10.54 65.47 5.60
N VAL A 54 -9.96 66.01 6.68
CA VAL A 54 -8.77 65.43 7.36
C VAL A 54 -9.09 64.20 8.27
N LYS A 55 -10.36 63.97 8.62
CA LYS A 55 -10.78 62.87 9.52
C LYS A 55 -12.05 62.17 9.01
N LEU A 56 -12.04 60.83 8.96
CA LEU A 56 -13.22 60.00 8.65
C LEU A 56 -14.15 59.90 9.88
N THR A 57 -15.47 59.99 9.67
CA THR A 57 -16.45 59.60 10.71
C THR A 57 -16.53 58.07 10.81
N GLN A 58 -17.07 57.53 11.92
CA GLN A 58 -17.16 56.06 12.09
C GLN A 58 -18.03 55.42 11.00
N GLN A 59 -19.14 56.05 10.62
CA GLN A 59 -20.03 55.53 9.58
C GLN A 59 -19.34 55.49 8.20
N GLN A 60 -18.57 56.54 7.87
CA GLN A 60 -17.76 56.56 6.64
C GLN A 60 -16.64 55.52 6.68
N MET A 61 -16.01 55.31 7.83
CA MET A 61 -15.01 54.25 8.00
C MET A 61 -15.63 52.87 7.78
N ASN A 62 -16.81 52.62 8.35
CA ASN A 62 -17.51 51.34 8.18
C ASN A 62 -17.87 51.08 6.72
N GLU A 63 -18.35 52.08 5.98
CA GLU A 63 -18.69 51.96 4.56
C GLU A 63 -17.45 51.73 3.69
N GLU A 64 -16.35 52.46 3.92
CA GLU A 64 -15.09 52.28 3.19
C GLU A 64 -14.50 50.88 3.45
N VAL A 65 -14.47 50.44 4.70
CA VAL A 65 -13.99 49.10 5.08
C VAL A 65 -14.88 48.01 4.48
N TYR A 66 -16.20 48.17 4.52
CA TYR A 66 -17.14 47.20 3.93
C TYR A 66 -16.93 47.10 2.41
N SER A 67 -16.83 48.23 1.72
CA SER A 67 -16.61 48.29 0.27
C SER A 67 -15.27 47.66 -0.13
N ALA A 68 -14.19 47.97 0.59
CA ALA A 68 -12.86 47.42 0.34
C ALA A 68 -12.78 45.92 0.63
N SER A 69 -13.36 45.49 1.77
CA SER A 69 -13.36 44.08 2.19
C SER A 69 -14.23 43.23 1.27
N SER A 70 -15.41 43.71 0.88
CA SER A 70 -16.34 42.99 -0.01
C SER A 70 -15.72 42.71 -1.39
N LYS A 71 -14.95 43.66 -1.93
CA LYS A 71 -14.26 43.50 -3.23
C LYS A 71 -13.18 42.43 -3.20
N ILE A 72 -12.48 42.26 -2.09
CA ILE A 72 -11.37 41.28 -1.98
C ILE A 72 -11.81 39.95 -1.36
N ARG A 73 -12.99 39.91 -0.74
CA ARG A 73 -13.59 38.76 -0.06
C ARG A 73 -13.51 37.50 -0.89
N SER A 74 -14.00 37.53 -2.13
CA SER A 74 -14.04 36.34 -2.99
C SER A 74 -12.64 35.82 -3.29
N THR A 75 -11.69 36.72 -3.60
CA THR A 75 -10.33 36.34 -4.00
C THR A 75 -9.52 35.78 -2.82
N ALA A 76 -9.63 36.39 -1.63
CA ALA A 76 -8.96 35.92 -0.42
C ALA A 76 -9.59 34.61 0.09
N ALA A 77 -10.92 34.52 0.13
CA ALA A 77 -11.66 33.33 0.54
C ALA A 77 -11.31 32.09 -0.29
N PHE A 78 -11.28 32.21 -1.62
CA PHE A 78 -10.92 31.09 -2.48
C PHE A 78 -9.48 30.64 -2.29
N GLY A 79 -8.57 31.58 -2.02
CA GLY A 79 -7.18 31.24 -1.73
C GLY A 79 -7.03 30.43 -0.44
N GLU A 80 -7.69 30.85 0.64
CA GLU A 80 -7.68 30.11 1.92
C GLU A 80 -8.36 28.73 1.80
N ILE A 81 -9.45 28.63 1.03
CA ILE A 81 -10.11 27.34 0.71
C ILE A 81 -9.17 26.43 -0.08
N ILE A 82 -8.38 26.96 -1.02
CA ILE A 82 -7.40 26.18 -1.76
C ILE A 82 -6.33 25.64 -0.80
N ILE A 83 -5.81 26.47 0.11
CA ILE A 83 -4.84 25.99 1.11
C ILE A 83 -5.46 24.90 1.98
N LEU A 84 -6.71 25.06 2.43
CA LEU A 84 -7.42 24.03 3.20
C LEU A 84 -7.54 22.70 2.44
N ILE A 85 -7.96 22.75 1.17
CA ILE A 85 -8.18 21.56 0.34
C ILE A 85 -6.86 20.84 0.01
N VAL A 86 -5.76 21.58 -0.07
CA VAL A 86 -4.43 21.01 -0.31
C VAL A 86 -3.98 20.08 0.83
N TYR A 87 -4.49 20.25 2.05
CA TYR A 87 -4.23 19.32 3.16
C TYR A 87 -5.15 18.11 3.20
N LEU A 88 -6.25 18.10 2.44
CA LEU A 88 -7.22 16.99 2.43
C LEU A 88 -6.59 15.66 1.97
N PRO A 89 -5.75 15.60 0.91
CA PRO A 89 -5.10 14.35 0.50
C PRO A 89 -4.13 13.79 1.55
N ILE A 90 -3.59 14.62 2.44
CA ILE A 90 -2.74 14.16 3.54
C ILE A 90 -3.56 13.35 4.55
N LEU A 91 -4.85 13.68 4.74
CA LEU A 91 -5.77 12.90 5.57
C LEU A 91 -6.11 11.52 4.98
N ALA A 92 -5.81 11.30 3.69
CA ALA A 92 -6.00 10.01 3.03
C ALA A 92 -4.78 9.07 3.21
N LEU A 93 -3.69 9.55 3.83
CA LEU A 93 -2.57 8.70 4.21
C LEU A 93 -3.02 7.70 5.30
N VAL A 94 -2.66 6.43 5.13
CA VAL A 94 -3.03 5.32 6.02
C VAL A 94 -1.76 4.81 6.70
N GLY A 95 -1.89 4.02 7.77
CA GLY A 95 -0.75 3.42 8.45
C GLY A 95 0.03 4.42 9.30
N ILE A 96 1.35 4.26 9.33
CA ILE A 96 2.25 5.02 10.21
C ILE A 96 2.32 6.48 9.83
N GLU A 97 2.50 6.78 8.54
CA GLU A 97 2.53 8.17 8.06
C GLU A 97 1.18 8.86 8.29
N GLY A 98 0.06 8.13 8.21
CA GLY A 98 -1.27 8.68 8.51
C GLY A 98 -1.42 9.03 9.99
N LYS A 99 -0.90 8.18 10.89
CA LYS A 99 -0.89 8.44 12.33
C LYS A 99 0.04 9.61 12.70
N MET A 100 1.15 9.79 11.98
CA MET A 100 2.12 10.86 12.22
C MET A 100 1.66 12.20 11.64
N PHE A 101 1.23 12.24 10.37
CA PHE A 101 0.92 13.48 9.63
C PHE A 101 -0.57 13.85 9.60
N GLY A 102 -1.48 12.91 9.91
CA GLY A 102 -2.92 13.16 10.01
C GLY A 102 -3.27 14.25 11.04
N PRO A 103 -2.81 14.14 12.30
CA PRO A 103 -3.02 15.18 13.32
C PRO A 103 -2.46 16.55 12.90
N MET A 104 -1.31 16.57 12.24
CA MET A 104 -0.71 17.77 11.66
C MET A 104 -1.66 18.44 10.63
N ALA A 105 -2.16 17.67 9.67
CA ALA A 105 -3.07 18.19 8.64
C ALA A 105 -4.41 18.67 9.22
N GLN A 106 -4.95 17.98 10.23
CA GLN A 106 -6.18 18.37 10.92
C GLN A 106 -6.00 19.71 11.65
N THR A 107 -4.92 19.85 12.44
CA THR A 107 -4.68 21.07 13.21
C THR A 107 -4.49 22.29 12.31
N VAL A 108 -3.74 22.16 11.21
CA VAL A 108 -3.59 23.24 10.22
C VAL A 108 -4.91 23.56 9.55
N SER A 109 -5.68 22.55 9.17
CA SER A 109 -7.01 22.73 8.57
C SER A 109 -7.95 23.48 9.51
N PHE A 110 -7.99 23.14 10.79
CA PHE A 110 -8.77 23.86 11.79
C PHE A 110 -8.27 25.28 12.01
N ALA A 111 -6.95 25.50 11.99
CA ALA A 111 -6.37 26.83 12.13
C ALA A 111 -6.71 27.74 10.95
N ILE A 112 -6.61 27.24 9.72
CA ILE A 112 -6.97 27.97 8.49
C ILE A 112 -8.47 28.20 8.45
N LEU A 113 -9.30 27.21 8.79
CA LEU A 113 -10.76 27.38 8.85
C LEU A 113 -11.15 28.47 9.86
N GLY A 114 -10.51 28.49 11.03
CA GLY A 114 -10.69 29.55 12.02
C GLY A 114 -10.22 30.92 11.51
N ALA A 115 -9.06 30.98 10.86
CA ALA A 115 -8.55 32.19 10.24
C ALA A 115 -9.48 32.73 9.16
N PHE A 116 -10.06 31.84 8.36
CA PHE A 116 -11.04 32.14 7.32
C PHE A 116 -12.33 32.73 7.87
N LEU A 117 -12.89 32.12 8.92
CA LEU A 117 -14.08 32.67 9.58
C LEU A 117 -13.79 34.06 10.17
N LEU A 118 -12.62 34.24 10.79
CA LEU A 118 -12.22 35.51 11.40
C LEU A 118 -11.87 36.58 10.36
N SER A 119 -11.27 36.21 9.21
CA SER A 119 -10.92 37.12 8.12
C SER A 119 -12.17 37.74 7.48
N LEU A 120 -13.27 36.98 7.43
CA LEU A 120 -14.56 37.46 6.92
C LEU A 120 -15.37 38.30 7.91
N THR A 121 -15.21 38.05 9.22
CA THR A 121 -16.06 38.63 10.27
C THR A 121 -15.32 39.64 11.15
N TYR A 122 -14.35 39.15 11.91
CA TYR A 122 -13.64 39.90 12.94
C TYR A 122 -12.65 40.92 12.37
N VAL A 123 -11.85 40.55 11.36
CA VAL A 123 -10.79 41.41 10.82
C VAL A 123 -11.34 42.72 10.20
N PRO A 124 -12.41 42.72 9.38
CA PRO A 124 -12.99 43.95 8.85
C PRO A 124 -13.60 44.81 9.97
N MET A 125 -14.29 44.18 10.94
CA MET A 125 -14.90 44.88 12.07
C MET A 125 -13.84 45.61 12.90
N MET A 126 -12.76 44.92 13.27
CA MET A 126 -11.65 45.50 14.03
C MET A 126 -10.90 46.56 13.24
N SER A 127 -10.72 46.36 11.94
CA SER A 127 -10.10 47.37 11.06
C SER A 127 -10.90 48.67 11.06
N ALA A 128 -12.23 48.60 11.03
CA ALA A 128 -13.08 49.79 11.08
C ALA A 128 -13.04 50.52 12.44
N LEU A 129 -12.78 49.80 13.54
CA LEU A 129 -12.71 50.37 14.88
C LEU A 129 -11.33 50.96 15.22
N VAL A 130 -10.26 50.24 14.86
CA VAL A 130 -8.89 50.49 15.35
C VAL A 130 -8.03 51.28 14.36
N LEU A 131 -8.29 51.20 13.05
CA LEU A 131 -7.49 51.96 12.07
C LEU A 131 -7.64 53.47 12.28
N ASN A 132 -6.52 54.17 12.13
CA ASN A 132 -6.48 55.60 12.35
C ASN A 132 -7.42 56.35 11.40
N LYS A 133 -8.36 57.09 11.97
CA LYS A 133 -9.34 57.91 11.23
C LYS A 133 -8.73 59.15 10.59
N LYS A 134 -7.50 59.52 10.98
CA LYS A 134 -6.73 60.60 10.36
C LYS A 134 -6.12 60.09 9.06
N THR A 135 -6.37 60.82 7.97
CA THR A 135 -5.99 60.43 6.61
C THR A 135 -4.70 61.12 6.13
N GLU A 136 -3.88 61.63 7.05
CA GLU A 136 -2.60 62.24 6.70
C GLU A 136 -1.62 61.18 6.20
N TYR A 137 -1.26 61.27 4.91
CA TYR A 137 -0.20 60.46 4.33
C TYR A 137 1.16 60.98 4.80
N LYS A 138 1.71 60.39 5.87
CA LYS A 138 3.14 60.52 6.19
C LYS A 138 3.89 59.39 5.50
N ARG A 139 4.88 59.73 4.67
CA ARG A 139 5.80 58.77 4.05
C ARG A 139 6.36 57.85 5.14
N THR A 140 5.99 56.57 5.08
CA THR A 140 6.38 55.59 6.08
C THR A 140 7.68 54.88 5.66
N ILE A 141 8.34 54.19 6.59
CA ILE A 141 9.52 53.36 6.29
C ILE A 141 9.18 52.31 5.20
N SER A 142 7.97 51.75 5.26
CA SER A 142 7.41 50.84 4.24
C SER A 142 7.34 51.45 2.84
N ASP A 143 7.04 52.75 2.71
CA ASP A 143 7.03 53.43 1.40
C ASP A 143 8.45 53.58 0.85
N ARG A 144 9.43 53.92 1.70
CA ARG A 144 10.83 54.03 1.29
C ARG A 144 11.42 52.69 0.86
N MET A 145 11.09 51.61 1.56
CA MET A 145 11.47 50.24 1.16
C MET A 145 10.80 49.84 -0.15
N MET A 146 9.51 50.15 -0.32
CA MET A 146 8.81 49.81 -1.55
C MET A 146 9.28 50.62 -2.76
N ASP A 147 9.68 51.88 -2.58
CA ASP A 147 10.32 52.67 -3.64
C ASP A 147 11.66 52.02 -4.08
N PHE A 148 12.43 51.45 -3.15
CA PHE A 148 13.64 50.68 -3.45
C PHE A 148 13.32 49.41 -4.24
N PHE A 149 12.37 48.59 -3.77
CA PHE A 149 11.96 47.38 -4.48
C PHE A 149 11.33 47.69 -5.85
N GLN A 150 10.54 48.75 -5.99
CA GLN A 150 10.01 49.20 -7.28
C GLN A 150 11.12 49.67 -8.23
N ARG A 151 12.16 50.34 -7.71
CA ARG A 151 13.31 50.78 -8.51
C ARG A 151 14.10 49.61 -9.09
N ILE A 152 14.19 48.50 -8.35
CA ILE A 152 14.82 47.25 -8.81
C ILE A 152 13.87 46.46 -9.74
N TYR A 153 12.61 46.33 -9.37
CA TYR A 153 11.64 45.51 -10.10
C TYR A 153 11.24 46.11 -11.46
N SER A 154 11.07 47.44 -11.56
CA SER A 154 10.64 48.11 -12.80
C SER A 154 11.55 47.84 -14.02
N PRO A 155 12.89 47.91 -13.93
CA PRO A 155 13.75 47.52 -15.04
C PRO A 155 13.72 46.01 -15.31
N VAL A 156 13.61 45.17 -14.28
CA VAL A 156 13.54 43.69 -14.43
C VAL A 156 12.31 43.27 -15.21
N ILE A 157 11.12 43.78 -14.87
CA ILE A 157 9.89 43.43 -15.59
C ILE A 157 9.91 43.98 -17.02
N ARG A 158 10.44 45.19 -17.26
CA ARG A 158 10.60 45.73 -18.62
C ARG A 158 11.56 44.90 -19.46
N PHE A 159 12.67 44.45 -18.89
CA PHE A 159 13.60 43.55 -19.54
C PHE A 159 12.95 42.20 -19.89
N ALA A 160 12.25 41.60 -18.93
CA ALA A 160 11.53 40.34 -19.13
C ALA A 160 10.46 40.44 -20.23
N LEU A 161 9.75 41.58 -20.29
CA LEU A 161 8.76 41.88 -21.32
C LEU A 161 9.39 42.09 -22.71
N ASN A 162 10.64 42.55 -22.81
CA ASN A 162 11.34 42.69 -24.09
C ASN A 162 11.99 41.38 -24.57
N LYS A 163 12.49 40.55 -23.64
CA LYS A 163 13.20 39.28 -23.93
C LYS A 163 12.39 38.04 -23.51
N LYS A 164 11.10 38.04 -23.84
CA LYS A 164 10.11 37.03 -23.42
C LYS A 164 10.53 35.57 -23.64
N LYS A 165 11.09 35.27 -24.82
CA LYS A 165 11.56 33.91 -25.16
C LYS A 165 12.73 33.47 -24.29
N THR A 166 13.70 34.36 -24.06
CA THR A 166 14.89 34.08 -23.24
C THR A 166 14.49 33.75 -21.81
N ILE A 167 13.58 34.53 -21.19
CA ILE A 167 13.10 34.28 -19.83
C ILE A 167 12.38 32.92 -19.74
N LEU A 168 11.51 32.60 -20.72
CA LEU A 168 10.79 31.33 -20.71
C LEU A 168 11.74 30.13 -20.84
N PHE A 169 12.72 30.20 -21.74
CA PHE A 169 13.73 29.14 -21.90
C PHE A 169 14.66 29.05 -20.68
N SER A 170 15.05 30.16 -20.06
CA SER A 170 15.88 30.12 -18.84
C SER A 170 15.13 29.49 -17.67
N THR A 171 13.84 29.81 -17.51
CA THR A 171 13.00 29.21 -16.48
C THR A 171 12.78 27.72 -16.72
N LEU A 172 12.54 27.32 -17.97
CA LEU A 172 12.45 25.89 -18.32
C LEU A 172 13.78 25.17 -18.07
N GLY A 173 14.92 25.81 -18.39
CA GLY A 173 16.25 25.30 -18.08
C GLY A 173 16.47 25.10 -16.58
N LEU A 174 16.13 26.10 -15.76
CA LEU A 174 16.19 25.99 -14.29
C LEU A 174 15.30 24.87 -13.75
N PHE A 175 14.11 24.68 -14.32
CA PHE A 175 13.22 23.58 -13.97
C PHE A 175 13.84 22.21 -14.28
N VAL A 176 14.45 22.05 -15.47
CA VAL A 176 15.15 20.81 -15.84
C VAL A 176 16.36 20.56 -14.93
N VAL A 177 17.15 21.59 -14.62
CA VAL A 177 18.27 21.47 -13.67
C VAL A 177 17.77 21.07 -12.29
N SER A 178 16.69 21.67 -11.80
CA SER A 178 16.07 21.27 -10.53
C SER A 178 15.62 19.81 -10.54
N LEU A 179 15.08 19.31 -11.65
CA LEU A 179 14.72 17.89 -11.78
C LEU A 179 15.96 16.97 -11.74
N LEU A 180 17.08 17.40 -12.33
CA LEU A 180 18.35 16.65 -12.26
C LEU A 180 18.91 16.63 -10.84
N VAL A 181 18.88 17.76 -10.13
CA VAL A 181 19.28 17.85 -8.71
C VAL A 181 18.35 17.01 -7.84
N PHE A 182 17.04 17.02 -8.10
CA PHE A 182 16.09 16.20 -7.35
C PHE A 182 16.39 14.70 -7.46
N ARG A 183 16.86 14.23 -8.62
CA ARG A 183 17.27 12.82 -8.81
C ARG A 183 18.54 12.44 -8.04
N GLN A 184 19.31 13.42 -7.55
CA GLN A 184 20.51 13.20 -6.74
C GLN A 184 20.21 13.26 -5.24
N LEU A 185 19.03 13.74 -4.83
CA LEU A 185 18.62 13.73 -3.43
C LEU A 185 18.33 12.29 -3.00
N GLY A 186 18.89 11.90 -1.87
CA GLY A 186 18.56 10.64 -1.20
C GLY A 186 17.14 10.61 -0.64
N GLY A 187 16.71 9.44 -0.18
CA GLY A 187 15.36 9.21 0.33
C GLY A 187 15.35 8.64 1.74
N GLU A 188 14.51 9.19 2.62
CA GLU A 188 14.28 8.66 3.96
C GLU A 188 12.79 8.78 4.34
N PHE A 189 12.30 7.94 5.24
CA PHE A 189 10.89 7.98 5.64
C PHE A 189 10.60 9.24 6.46
N ILE A 190 11.24 9.35 7.62
CA ILE A 190 11.18 10.50 8.53
C ILE A 190 12.61 10.73 9.04
N PRO A 191 13.08 11.98 9.17
CA PRO A 191 14.37 12.27 9.79
C PRO A 191 14.42 11.69 11.22
N SER A 192 15.57 11.19 11.65
CA SER A 192 15.75 10.69 13.02
C SER A 192 15.47 11.80 14.04
N LEU A 193 14.50 11.61 14.93
CA LEU A 193 14.22 12.54 16.02
C LEU A 193 15.30 12.39 17.09
N ASP A 194 15.86 13.50 17.58
CA ASP A 194 16.79 13.48 18.72
C ASP A 194 16.01 13.41 20.04
N GLU A 195 16.12 12.29 20.74
CA GLU A 195 15.45 12.00 22.02
C GLU A 195 16.29 12.43 23.23
N GLY A 196 17.56 12.79 23.02
CA GLY A 196 18.51 13.13 24.08
C GLY A 196 19.23 11.93 24.69
N ASP A 197 18.51 10.84 24.97
CA ASP A 197 19.06 9.63 25.62
C ASP A 197 19.45 8.53 24.61
N PHE A 198 20.31 7.60 25.04
CA PHE A 198 20.64 6.42 24.24
C PHE A 198 19.99 5.15 24.80
N ALA A 199 19.58 4.28 23.89
CA ALA A 199 19.32 2.87 24.16
C ALA A 199 20.41 2.05 23.46
N ILE A 200 21.24 1.37 24.25
CA ILE A 200 22.32 0.53 23.74
C ILE A 200 21.87 -0.92 23.84
N GLU A 201 21.58 -1.52 22.68
CA GLU A 201 21.35 -2.96 22.59
C GLU A 201 22.68 -3.68 22.84
N THR A 202 22.77 -4.42 23.94
CA THR A 202 23.94 -5.17 24.36
C THR A 202 23.64 -6.66 24.25
N ARG A 203 24.40 -7.39 23.43
CA ARG A 203 24.23 -8.84 23.29
C ARG A 203 25.54 -9.56 23.54
N VAL A 204 25.47 -10.60 24.37
CA VAL A 204 26.53 -11.59 24.53
C VAL A 204 26.31 -12.76 23.56
N MET A 205 27.29 -13.64 23.40
CA MET A 205 27.16 -14.83 22.54
C MET A 205 25.96 -15.69 22.94
N THR A 206 25.25 -16.23 21.95
CA THR A 206 24.11 -17.12 22.15
C THR A 206 24.48 -18.32 23.03
N GLY A 207 23.63 -18.65 24.00
CA GLY A 207 23.89 -19.71 24.98
C GLY A 207 24.68 -19.29 26.22
N SER A 208 25.05 -18.01 26.32
CA SER A 208 25.61 -17.44 27.55
C SER A 208 24.60 -17.44 28.70
N SER A 209 25.10 -17.56 29.93
CA SER A 209 24.24 -17.52 31.12
C SER A 209 23.77 -16.11 31.43
N LEU A 210 22.63 -15.99 32.13
CA LEU A 210 22.14 -14.71 32.66
C LEU A 210 23.19 -13.96 33.49
N SER A 211 23.98 -14.70 34.29
CA SER A 211 25.07 -14.14 35.10
C SER A 211 26.15 -13.47 34.23
N GLU A 212 26.51 -14.08 33.10
CA GLU A 212 27.46 -13.50 32.15
C GLU A 212 26.90 -12.22 31.52
N THR A 213 25.61 -12.23 31.13
CA THR A 213 24.94 -11.03 30.61
C THR A 213 24.94 -9.89 31.64
N ILE A 214 24.68 -10.19 32.92
CA ILE A 214 24.74 -9.22 34.02
C ILE A 214 26.16 -8.65 34.16
N ASP A 215 27.18 -9.49 34.15
CA ASP A 215 28.57 -9.07 34.30
C ASP A 215 29.05 -8.21 33.13
N ALA A 216 28.72 -8.62 31.89
CA ALA A 216 29.01 -7.85 30.68
C ALA A 216 28.33 -6.48 30.70
N SER A 217 27.03 -6.45 31.02
CA SER A 217 26.22 -5.23 31.06
C SER A 217 26.71 -4.27 32.16
N ASN A 218 27.10 -4.78 33.33
CA ASN A 218 27.66 -3.99 34.41
C ASN A 218 29.04 -3.41 34.07
N LYS A 219 29.90 -4.17 33.38
CA LYS A 219 31.20 -3.66 32.88
C LYS A 219 30.98 -2.53 31.88
N ALA A 220 30.08 -2.72 30.91
CA ALA A 220 29.72 -1.69 29.93
C ALA A 220 29.17 -0.43 30.61
N ALA A 221 28.20 -0.58 31.52
CA ALA A 221 27.62 0.53 32.28
C ALA A 221 28.68 1.30 33.09
N LYS A 222 29.65 0.59 33.68
CA LYS A 222 30.76 1.20 34.42
C LYS A 222 31.70 1.98 33.50
N ILE A 223 32.08 1.42 32.35
CA ILE A 223 32.93 2.11 31.35
C ILE A 223 32.26 3.41 30.90
N LEU A 224 30.95 3.36 30.60
CA LEU A 224 30.20 4.54 30.17
C LEU A 224 30.15 5.60 31.26
N LYS A 225 29.86 5.22 32.50
CA LYS A 225 29.75 6.15 33.63
C LYS A 225 31.10 6.74 34.05
N ASP A 226 32.19 5.98 33.97
CA ASP A 226 33.52 6.40 34.40
C ASP A 226 34.22 7.27 33.34
N ASN A 227 34.03 6.97 32.05
CA ASN A 227 34.73 7.68 30.96
C ASN A 227 33.97 8.90 30.40
N PHE A 228 32.64 8.95 30.57
CA PHE A 228 31.81 10.01 29.98
C PHE A 228 31.06 10.79 31.06
N PRO A 229 31.49 12.03 31.39
CA PRO A 229 30.81 12.87 32.38
C PRO A 229 29.40 13.30 31.95
N GLU A 230 29.03 13.11 30.69
CA GLU A 230 27.69 13.33 30.13
C GLU A 230 26.64 12.35 30.67
N VAL A 231 27.05 11.16 31.12
CA VAL A 231 26.15 10.10 31.57
C VAL A 231 25.68 10.37 33.00
N GLU A 232 24.37 10.49 33.20
CA GLU A 232 23.77 10.63 34.53
C GLU A 232 23.50 9.26 35.15
N GLN A 233 22.83 8.39 34.39
CA GLN A 233 22.40 7.07 34.85
C GLN A 233 22.44 6.05 33.71
N VAL A 234 22.75 4.81 34.05
CA VAL A 234 22.64 3.66 33.14
C VAL A 234 21.73 2.63 33.79
N VAL A 235 20.71 2.18 33.07
CA VAL A 235 19.74 1.16 33.51
C VAL A 235 19.74 0.01 32.52
N GLY A 236 20.11 -1.18 32.97
CA GLY A 236 20.04 -2.39 32.16
C GLY A 236 18.76 -3.17 32.37
N LYS A 237 18.09 -3.52 31.28
CA LYS A 237 16.98 -4.49 31.26
C LYS A 237 17.45 -5.75 30.55
N ILE A 238 17.51 -6.88 31.26
CA ILE A 238 17.95 -8.17 30.71
C ILE A 238 16.75 -9.11 30.64
N GLY A 239 16.57 -9.76 29.49
CA GLY A 239 15.48 -10.71 29.28
C GLY A 239 14.08 -10.09 29.34
N SER A 240 13.08 -10.96 29.43
CA SER A 240 11.66 -10.60 29.38
C SER A 240 11.13 -10.14 30.74
N GLY A 241 10.22 -9.17 30.73
CA GLY A 241 9.48 -8.77 31.94
C GLY A 241 8.42 -9.82 32.33
N GLU A 242 7.89 -9.71 33.56
CA GLU A 242 6.84 -10.61 34.07
C GLU A 242 5.54 -10.53 33.23
N ILE A 243 5.25 -9.35 32.68
CA ILE A 243 4.26 -9.20 31.60
C ILE A 243 5.04 -9.27 30.28
N PRO A 244 4.90 -10.34 29.49
CA PRO A 244 5.73 -10.58 28.31
C PRO A 244 5.22 -9.75 27.12
N THR A 245 5.22 -8.43 27.24
CA THR A 245 5.02 -7.52 26.09
C THR A 245 6.24 -7.47 25.17
N ASP A 246 7.38 -7.95 25.65
CA ASP A 246 8.68 -7.91 24.99
C ASP A 246 9.45 -9.21 25.26
N PRO A 247 9.40 -10.19 24.34
CA PRO A 247 10.04 -11.49 24.51
C PRO A 247 11.55 -11.40 24.21
N MET A 248 12.30 -10.77 25.11
CA MET A 248 13.75 -10.69 25.04
C MET A 248 14.41 -11.96 25.59
N PRO A 249 15.45 -12.48 24.90
CA PRO A 249 16.23 -13.60 25.38
C PRO A 249 17.20 -13.17 26.49
N VAL A 250 17.76 -14.13 27.24
CA VAL A 250 18.58 -13.85 28.43
C VAL A 250 19.99 -13.34 28.10
N GLU A 251 20.45 -13.58 26.87
CA GLU A 251 21.69 -13.08 26.29
C GLU A 251 21.59 -11.62 25.80
N ALA A 252 20.40 -11.01 25.84
CA ALA A 252 20.19 -9.64 25.41
C ALA A 252 19.88 -8.71 26.59
N CYS A 253 20.53 -7.55 26.59
CA CYS A 253 20.31 -6.45 27.51
C CYS A 253 20.06 -5.14 26.77
N ASP A 254 18.99 -4.44 27.11
CA ASP A 254 18.79 -3.05 26.71
C ASP A 254 19.40 -2.15 27.80
N LEU A 255 20.52 -1.49 27.51
CA LEU A 255 21.13 -0.49 28.37
C LEU A 255 20.57 0.90 28.03
N MET A 256 19.70 1.43 28.89
CA MET A 256 19.21 2.80 28.79
C MET A 256 20.20 3.74 29.46
N VAL A 257 20.83 4.60 28.67
CA VAL A 257 21.81 5.59 29.10
C VAL A 257 21.14 6.96 29.10
N ILE A 258 20.85 7.44 30.30
CA ILE A 258 20.25 8.75 30.55
C ILE A 258 21.38 9.78 30.55
N LEU A 259 21.27 10.78 29.69
CA LEU A 259 22.27 11.82 29.50
C LEU A 259 21.85 13.13 30.15
N LYS A 260 22.86 13.91 30.56
CA LYS A 260 22.65 15.31 30.95
C LYS A 260 22.18 16.14 29.76
N GLU A 261 21.61 17.30 30.05
CA GLU A 261 21.25 18.26 29.01
C GLU A 261 22.44 18.59 28.11
N LYS A 262 22.20 18.72 26.80
CA LYS A 262 23.23 18.94 25.77
C LYS A 262 24.16 20.13 26.03
N ALA A 263 23.66 21.15 26.74
CA ALA A 263 24.45 22.33 27.12
C ALA A 263 25.59 22.01 28.10
N GLU A 264 25.51 20.89 28.82
CA GLU A 264 26.50 20.45 29.81
C GLU A 264 27.52 19.44 29.23
N TRP A 265 27.43 19.12 27.94
CA TRP A 265 28.31 18.16 27.30
C TRP A 265 29.74 18.71 27.14
N THR A 266 30.74 17.87 27.40
CA THR A 266 32.16 18.24 27.38
C THR A 266 33.00 17.41 26.40
N SER A 267 32.60 16.15 26.18
CA SER A 267 33.36 15.15 25.43
C SER A 267 33.04 15.17 23.93
N ALA A 268 31.87 15.68 23.53
CA ALA A 268 31.42 15.70 22.14
C ALA A 268 30.49 16.88 21.87
N SER A 269 30.44 17.31 20.60
CA SER A 269 29.61 18.43 20.15
C SER A 269 28.25 17.96 19.63
N THR A 270 28.21 16.75 19.09
CA THR A 270 27.01 16.11 18.53
C THR A 270 26.76 14.76 19.19
N ARG A 271 25.50 14.31 19.10
CA ARG A 271 25.07 13.03 19.64
C ARG A 271 25.75 11.87 18.90
N GLU A 272 25.87 11.98 17.58
CA GLU A 272 26.52 10.99 16.73
C GLU A 272 28.01 10.84 17.09
N GLU A 273 28.71 11.95 17.33
CA GLU A 273 30.11 11.94 17.78
C GLU A 273 30.25 11.30 19.18
N LEU A 274 29.29 11.58 20.09
CA LEU A 274 29.27 10.96 21.41
C LEU A 274 29.05 9.45 21.31
N ALA A 275 28.11 9.01 20.47
CA ALA A 275 27.83 7.60 20.23
C ALA A 275 29.04 6.86 19.64
N GLU A 276 29.77 7.46 18.69
CA GLU A 276 31.01 6.89 18.14
C GLU A 276 32.10 6.74 19.20
N LYS A 277 32.28 7.75 20.06
CA LYS A 277 33.25 7.69 21.17
C LYS A 277 32.86 6.63 22.20
N MET A 278 31.58 6.54 22.55
CA MET A 278 31.06 5.52 23.47
C MET A 278 31.19 4.12 22.88
N ALA A 279 30.87 3.93 21.60
CA ALA A 279 31.03 2.65 20.90
C ALA A 279 32.50 2.20 20.92
N ALA A 280 33.43 3.09 20.57
CA ALA A 280 34.86 2.79 20.62
C ALA A 280 35.36 2.46 22.05
N ALA A 281 34.80 3.08 23.08
CA ALA A 281 35.14 2.75 24.46
C ALA A 281 34.59 1.38 24.90
N LEU A 282 33.44 0.96 24.36
CA LEU A 282 32.81 -0.32 24.67
C LEU A 282 33.46 -1.51 23.96
N GLU A 283 34.22 -1.30 22.89
CA GLU A 283 35.03 -2.36 22.23
C GLU A 283 36.03 -3.04 23.20
N ALA A 284 36.31 -2.43 24.35
CA ALA A 284 37.13 -3.02 25.41
C ALA A 284 36.47 -4.25 26.09
N VAL A 285 35.17 -4.48 25.89
CA VAL A 285 34.45 -5.65 26.44
C VAL A 285 34.43 -6.77 25.39
N PRO A 286 35.27 -7.83 25.53
CA PRO A 286 35.37 -8.87 24.52
C PRO A 286 34.11 -9.76 24.49
N GLY A 287 33.72 -10.22 23.29
CA GLY A 287 32.60 -11.16 23.12
C GLY A 287 31.21 -10.54 23.28
N VAL A 288 31.10 -9.21 23.20
CA VAL A 288 29.86 -8.46 23.33
C VAL A 288 29.69 -7.51 22.16
N THR A 289 28.49 -7.47 21.58
CA THR A 289 28.13 -6.52 20.53
C THR A 289 27.24 -5.43 21.10
N PHE A 290 27.49 -4.18 20.68
CA PHE A 290 26.75 -3.00 21.12
C PHE A 290 26.12 -2.29 19.93
N GLY A 291 24.80 -2.11 19.94
CA GLY A 291 24.05 -1.34 18.94
C GLY A 291 23.50 -0.05 19.55
N PHE A 292 23.91 1.10 19.04
CA PHE A 292 23.48 2.40 19.57
C PHE A 292 22.22 2.90 18.88
N GLN A 293 21.17 3.13 19.66
CA GLN A 293 19.89 3.63 19.21
C GLN A 293 19.30 4.62 20.23
N GLN A 294 18.05 5.01 20.02
CA GLN A 294 17.30 5.86 20.93
C GLN A 294 16.09 5.09 21.47
N PRO A 295 15.63 5.36 22.71
CA PRO A 295 14.58 4.57 23.36
C PRO A 295 13.28 4.42 22.54
N ILE A 296 12.71 5.52 22.04
CA ILE A 296 11.46 5.51 21.28
C ILE A 296 11.72 4.95 19.88
N GLN A 297 12.81 5.37 19.20
CA GLN A 297 13.18 4.84 17.89
C GLN A 297 13.35 3.32 17.89
N MET A 298 14.06 2.76 18.88
CA MET A 298 14.28 1.32 19.03
C MET A 298 12.96 0.57 19.15
N ARG A 299 12.06 1.05 20.02
CA ARG A 299 10.74 0.42 20.23
C ARG A 299 9.80 0.59 19.05
N PHE A 300 9.89 1.71 18.35
CA PHE A 300 9.14 1.96 17.14
C PHE A 300 9.57 1.02 16.01
N ASN A 301 10.87 0.85 15.79
CA ASN A 301 11.41 -0.09 14.81
C ASN A 301 10.99 -1.53 15.14
N GLU A 302 11.11 -1.93 16.41
CA GLU A 302 10.77 -3.28 16.89
C GLU A 302 9.27 -3.58 16.69
N LEU A 303 8.39 -2.66 17.07
CA LEU A 303 6.95 -2.82 16.88
C LEU A 303 6.55 -2.86 15.41
N MET A 304 7.25 -2.09 14.56
CA MET A 304 6.91 -1.99 13.14
C MET A 304 7.41 -3.15 12.31
N THR A 305 8.61 -3.64 12.58
CA THR A 305 9.32 -4.54 11.67
C THR A 305 9.69 -5.87 12.31
N GLY A 306 9.51 -6.00 13.62
CA GLY A 306 9.97 -7.12 14.43
C GLY A 306 11.47 -7.10 14.69
N ALA A 307 12.15 -5.99 14.35
CA ALA A 307 13.58 -5.82 14.52
C ALA A 307 13.91 -4.39 14.94
N ARG A 308 15.02 -4.22 15.65
CA ARG A 308 15.36 -2.95 16.30
C ARG A 308 16.08 -1.99 15.36
N GLN A 309 16.81 -2.53 14.40
CA GLN A 309 17.64 -1.79 13.46
C GLN A 309 16.82 -0.97 12.46
N ASP A 310 17.40 0.13 11.96
CA ASP A 310 16.71 1.04 11.02
C ASP A 310 16.34 0.34 9.70
N VAL A 311 17.22 -0.53 9.22
CA VAL A 311 17.01 -1.34 8.02
C VAL A 311 17.23 -2.80 8.36
N VAL A 312 16.36 -3.66 7.83
CA VAL A 312 16.50 -5.11 7.94
C VAL A 312 16.41 -5.79 6.60
N ILE A 313 17.31 -6.72 6.33
CA ILE A 313 17.26 -7.62 5.20
C ILE A 313 16.72 -8.95 5.73
N LYS A 314 15.52 -9.35 5.29
CA LYS A 314 14.88 -10.60 5.69
C LYS A 314 15.19 -11.66 4.64
N LEU A 315 15.93 -12.69 5.01
CA LEU A 315 16.22 -13.82 4.13
C LEU A 315 15.25 -14.97 4.44
N TYR A 316 14.43 -15.35 3.46
CA TYR A 316 13.46 -16.45 3.59
C TYR A 316 14.01 -17.76 3.01
N GLY A 317 13.62 -18.89 3.59
CA GLY A 317 14.03 -20.24 3.17
C GLY A 317 13.56 -21.32 4.15
N GLU A 318 13.71 -22.59 3.81
CA GLU A 318 13.25 -23.71 4.66
C GLU A 318 14.35 -24.23 5.61
N ASP A 319 15.59 -24.29 5.15
CA ASP A 319 16.73 -24.82 5.90
C ASP A 319 17.45 -23.70 6.67
N LEU A 320 17.59 -23.88 7.99
CA LEU A 320 18.22 -22.88 8.85
C LEU A 320 19.73 -22.77 8.60
N ASP A 321 20.40 -23.88 8.27
CA ASP A 321 21.85 -23.88 8.05
C ASP A 321 22.20 -23.10 6.77
N VAL A 322 21.40 -23.32 5.72
CA VAL A 322 21.51 -22.56 4.46
C VAL A 322 21.21 -21.09 4.71
N LEU A 323 20.15 -20.78 5.47
CA LEU A 323 19.85 -19.39 5.83
C LEU A 323 21.03 -18.72 6.56
N THR A 324 21.63 -19.40 7.53
CA THR A 324 22.77 -18.86 8.30
C THR A 324 23.99 -18.61 7.41
N GLU A 325 24.31 -19.52 6.49
CA GLU A 325 25.42 -19.36 5.54
C GLU A 325 25.22 -18.12 4.66
N TYR A 326 24.03 -17.96 4.06
CA TYR A 326 23.74 -16.82 3.19
C TYR A 326 23.59 -15.51 3.95
N ALA A 327 23.07 -15.56 5.18
CA ALA A 327 22.99 -14.38 6.04
C ALA A 327 24.39 -13.84 6.38
N ALA A 328 25.37 -14.72 6.68
CA ALA A 328 26.76 -14.32 6.88
C ALA A 328 27.37 -13.68 5.62
N LYS A 329 27.17 -14.28 4.44
CA LYS A 329 27.61 -13.69 3.16
C LYS A 329 26.99 -12.32 2.89
N ILE A 330 25.70 -12.13 3.20
CA ILE A 330 25.04 -10.83 3.09
C ILE A 330 25.66 -9.85 4.09
N GLY A 331 25.90 -10.27 5.33
CA GLY A 331 26.57 -9.45 6.35
C GLY A 331 27.93 -8.92 5.90
N ASP A 332 28.76 -9.79 5.31
CA ASP A 332 30.05 -9.39 4.74
C ASP A 332 29.91 -8.32 3.65
N VAL A 333 28.89 -8.43 2.80
CA VAL A 333 28.58 -7.42 1.77
C VAL A 333 28.13 -6.11 2.40
N VAL A 334 27.25 -6.16 3.40
CA VAL A 334 26.72 -4.96 4.11
C VAL A 334 27.87 -4.20 4.79
N ASN A 335 28.83 -4.89 5.40
CA ASN A 335 30.01 -4.27 6.01
C ASN A 335 30.90 -3.48 5.02
N THR A 336 30.79 -3.72 3.71
CA THR A 336 31.52 -2.95 2.68
C THR A 336 30.81 -1.65 2.28
N VAL A 337 29.59 -1.41 2.75
CA VAL A 337 28.77 -0.26 2.35
C VAL A 337 28.97 0.89 3.33
N GLU A 338 29.40 2.04 2.81
CA GLU A 338 29.56 3.25 3.62
C GLU A 338 28.19 3.71 4.16
N GLY A 339 28.13 3.96 5.47
CA GLY A 339 26.92 4.40 6.19
C GLY A 339 26.10 3.27 6.81
N ALA A 340 26.37 1.99 6.49
CA ALA A 340 25.82 0.85 7.21
C ALA A 340 26.72 0.52 8.41
N VAL A 341 26.21 0.71 9.63
CA VAL A 341 26.95 0.49 10.87
C VAL A 341 26.14 -0.39 11.84
N ASP A 342 26.80 -0.86 12.90
CA ASP A 342 26.18 -1.71 13.93
C ASP A 342 25.47 -2.94 13.30
N LEU A 343 26.16 -3.65 12.40
CA LEU A 343 25.61 -4.83 11.74
C LEU A 343 25.21 -5.89 12.78
N TYR A 344 23.93 -6.26 12.76
CA TYR A 344 23.36 -7.34 13.53
C TYR A 344 23.00 -8.50 12.61
N LEU A 345 23.69 -9.62 12.81
CA LEU A 345 23.36 -10.89 12.17
C LEU A 345 22.60 -11.75 13.17
N GLU A 346 21.37 -12.14 12.84
CA GLU A 346 20.59 -13.01 13.71
C GLU A 346 21.17 -14.42 13.72
N GLU A 347 21.74 -14.82 14.87
CA GLU A 347 22.26 -16.18 15.09
C GLU A 347 21.14 -17.12 15.53
N VAL A 348 20.88 -18.12 14.70
CA VAL A 348 19.79 -19.09 14.91
C VAL A 348 20.27 -20.40 15.50
N THR A 349 21.56 -20.72 15.35
CA THR A 349 22.19 -21.97 15.80
C THR A 349 23.24 -21.66 16.88
N GLY A 350 23.75 -22.70 17.56
CA GLY A 350 24.80 -22.56 18.56
C GLY A 350 24.34 -22.51 20.02
N LEU A 351 23.04 -22.76 20.31
CA LEU A 351 22.59 -22.94 21.69
C LEU A 351 22.95 -24.35 22.18
N PRO A 352 23.87 -24.53 23.14
CA PRO A 352 24.19 -25.86 23.67
C PRO A 352 23.03 -26.39 24.50
N GLN A 353 22.45 -27.52 24.08
CA GLN A 353 21.37 -28.21 24.78
C GLN A 353 21.85 -29.57 25.27
N ILE A 354 21.42 -29.97 26.48
CA ILE A 354 21.56 -31.35 26.93
C ILE A 354 20.41 -32.13 26.31
N GLN A 355 20.71 -32.99 25.33
CA GLN A 355 19.73 -33.85 24.70
C GLN A 355 19.72 -35.21 25.39
N ILE A 356 18.52 -35.67 25.74
CA ILE A 356 18.26 -37.00 26.31
C ILE A 356 17.55 -37.82 25.23
N ASP A 357 18.26 -38.76 24.61
CA ASP A 357 17.74 -39.64 23.58
C ASP A 357 17.30 -40.97 24.20
N PHE A 358 15.99 -41.13 24.37
CA PHE A 358 15.38 -42.26 25.08
C PHE A 358 15.48 -43.56 24.29
N ASN A 359 16.07 -44.59 24.91
CA ASN A 359 16.06 -45.94 24.36
C ASN A 359 14.78 -46.66 24.77
N ARG A 360 13.79 -46.65 23.87
CA ARG A 360 12.48 -47.26 24.11
C ARG A 360 12.55 -48.76 24.44
N ASP A 361 13.52 -49.48 23.87
CA ASP A 361 13.67 -50.92 24.10
C ASP A 361 14.17 -51.21 25.52
N GLU A 362 15.10 -50.41 26.05
CA GLU A 362 15.57 -50.55 27.44
C GLU A 362 14.47 -50.12 28.43
N ILE A 363 13.79 -49.00 28.17
CA ILE A 363 12.69 -48.50 29.00
C ILE A 363 11.59 -49.56 29.14
N ALA A 364 11.22 -50.24 28.05
CA ALA A 364 10.19 -51.28 28.07
C ALA A 364 10.54 -52.50 28.93
N LYS A 365 11.83 -52.82 29.12
CA LYS A 365 12.26 -53.95 29.98
C LYS A 365 11.98 -53.72 31.46
N TYR A 366 11.88 -52.45 31.86
CA TYR A 366 11.69 -52.04 33.25
C TYR A 366 10.26 -51.54 33.53
N ASP A 367 9.33 -51.74 32.56
CA ASP A 367 7.93 -51.31 32.64
C ASP A 367 7.76 -49.81 32.97
N LEU A 368 8.67 -48.98 32.45
CA LEU A 368 8.68 -47.54 32.69
C LEU A 368 8.00 -46.76 31.55
N ASN A 369 7.37 -45.63 31.89
CA ASN A 369 6.86 -44.69 30.91
C ASN A 369 7.83 -43.49 30.73
N ILE A 370 8.01 -43.02 29.49
CA ILE A 370 8.81 -41.82 29.19
C ILE A 370 8.27 -40.58 29.93
N GLU A 371 6.95 -40.50 30.12
CA GLU A 371 6.32 -39.42 30.89
C GLU A 371 6.77 -39.38 32.35
N GLU A 372 6.94 -40.54 32.98
CA GLU A 372 7.41 -40.65 34.36
C GLU A 372 8.88 -40.25 34.45
N ILE A 373 9.71 -40.73 33.52
CA ILE A 373 11.12 -40.35 33.42
C ILE A 373 11.26 -38.83 33.24
N ASN A 374 10.47 -38.24 32.34
CA ASN A 374 10.44 -36.79 32.14
C ASN A 374 9.97 -36.04 33.38
N THR A 375 8.99 -36.56 34.13
CA THR A 375 8.55 -35.95 35.39
C THR A 375 9.67 -35.95 36.43
N VAL A 376 10.46 -37.03 36.52
CA VAL A 376 11.62 -37.08 37.43
C VAL A 376 12.70 -36.08 37.00
N ILE A 377 13.00 -35.99 35.70
CA ILE A 377 13.96 -35.03 35.15
C ILE A 377 13.51 -33.59 35.43
N GLU A 378 12.26 -33.25 35.11
CA GLU A 378 11.65 -31.93 35.35
C GLU A 378 11.71 -31.57 36.84
N THR A 379 11.32 -32.50 37.71
CA THR A 379 11.36 -32.30 39.17
C THR A 379 12.79 -32.12 39.66
N ALA A 380 13.73 -32.93 39.20
CA ALA A 380 15.12 -32.86 39.66
C ALA A 380 15.83 -31.57 39.21
N PHE A 381 15.68 -31.18 37.94
CA PHE A 381 16.48 -30.12 37.32
C PHE A 381 15.77 -28.79 37.14
N ALA A 382 14.54 -28.76 36.62
CA ALA A 382 13.79 -27.51 36.41
C ALA A 382 13.15 -27.02 37.72
N GLY A 383 12.68 -27.96 38.55
CA GLY A 383 11.98 -27.70 39.79
C GLY A 383 10.47 -27.66 39.56
N LYS A 384 9.80 -28.79 39.80
CA LYS A 384 8.35 -28.91 39.59
C LYS A 384 7.60 -28.30 40.76
N SER A 385 6.57 -27.50 40.49
CA SER A 385 5.71 -26.94 41.54
C SER A 385 4.92 -28.06 42.23
N ALA A 386 5.09 -28.19 43.53
CA ALA A 386 4.36 -29.09 44.42
C ALA A 386 3.11 -28.42 45.03
N GLY A 387 2.91 -27.12 44.78
CA GLY A 387 1.78 -26.35 45.27
C GLY A 387 2.11 -24.87 45.45
N ILE A 388 1.13 -24.10 45.93
CA ILE A 388 1.27 -22.66 46.17
C ILE A 388 1.17 -22.40 47.67
N VAL A 389 2.11 -21.62 48.21
CA VAL A 389 2.08 -21.11 49.57
C VAL A 389 1.48 -19.70 49.54
N TYR A 390 0.47 -19.48 50.37
CA TYR A 390 -0.21 -18.20 50.51
C TYR A 390 0.28 -17.47 51.76
N GLU A 391 0.75 -16.23 51.59
CA GLU A 391 1.09 -15.31 52.67
C GLU A 391 0.20 -14.06 52.56
N GLY A 392 -0.97 -14.10 53.19
CA GLY A 392 -2.00 -13.08 53.00
C GLY A 392 -2.51 -13.09 51.55
N GLU A 393 -2.31 -11.99 50.83
CA GLU A 393 -2.66 -11.86 49.40
C GLU A 393 -1.54 -12.32 48.46
N ARG A 394 -0.30 -12.51 48.97
CA ARG A 394 0.86 -12.94 48.18
C ARG A 394 0.83 -14.45 47.97
N ARG A 395 1.28 -14.89 46.79
CA ARG A 395 1.34 -16.30 46.38
C ARG A 395 2.77 -16.63 45.98
N PHE A 396 3.28 -17.74 46.47
CA PHE A 396 4.62 -18.24 46.17
C PHE A 396 4.53 -19.69 45.73
N ASP A 397 5.24 -20.07 44.67
CA ASP A 397 5.35 -21.48 44.27
C ASP A 397 6.26 -22.24 45.24
N LEU A 398 5.77 -23.37 45.74
CA LEU A 398 6.57 -24.36 46.46
C LEU A 398 7.12 -25.35 45.43
N VAL A 399 8.42 -25.27 45.12
CA VAL A 399 9.06 -26.15 44.14
C VAL A 399 9.88 -27.26 44.80
N VAL A 400 9.83 -28.47 44.23
CA VAL A 400 10.72 -29.58 44.59
C VAL A 400 11.82 -29.65 43.54
N ARG A 401 13.08 -29.60 43.97
CA ARG A 401 14.25 -29.61 43.08
C ARG A 401 15.47 -30.22 43.79
N MET A 402 16.38 -30.83 43.03
CA MET A 402 17.64 -31.32 43.57
C MET A 402 18.53 -30.16 44.05
N LYS A 403 19.36 -30.45 45.06
CA LYS A 403 20.40 -29.53 45.53
C LYS A 403 21.33 -29.17 44.38
N GLU A 404 21.78 -27.92 44.36
CA GLU A 404 22.59 -27.37 43.25
C GLU A 404 23.82 -28.20 42.90
N GLN A 405 24.50 -28.80 43.88
CA GLN A 405 25.67 -29.65 43.64
C GLN A 405 25.38 -30.94 42.88
N SER A 406 24.11 -31.38 42.82
CA SER A 406 23.67 -32.61 42.15
C SER A 406 22.95 -32.31 40.83
N ARG A 407 23.15 -31.11 40.27
CA ARG A 407 22.55 -30.66 39.01
C ARG A 407 23.40 -29.61 38.30
N ALA A 408 24.72 -29.67 38.48
CA ALA A 408 25.66 -28.69 37.94
C ALA A 408 26.18 -29.10 36.55
N GLY A 409 26.25 -30.41 36.28
CA GLY A 409 26.84 -30.94 35.05
C GLY A 409 25.96 -31.97 34.32
N ILE A 410 26.37 -32.28 33.10
CA ILE A 410 25.73 -33.34 32.28
C ILE A 410 25.84 -34.73 32.93
N GLU A 411 26.90 -34.97 33.70
CA GLU A 411 27.11 -36.21 34.45
C GLU A 411 26.03 -36.41 35.51
N ASP A 412 25.54 -35.33 36.14
CA ASP A 412 24.44 -35.39 37.10
C ASP A 412 23.14 -35.83 36.43
N VAL A 413 22.89 -35.37 35.20
CA VAL A 413 21.74 -35.79 34.39
C VAL A 413 21.87 -37.26 34.02
N SER A 414 23.05 -37.68 33.54
CA SER A 414 23.32 -39.05 33.12
C SER A 414 23.20 -40.06 34.26
N ASN A 415 23.60 -39.67 35.48
CA ASN A 415 23.57 -40.51 36.67
C ASN A 415 22.28 -40.33 37.51
N LEU A 416 21.27 -39.62 37.00
CA LEU A 416 19.99 -39.45 37.69
C LEU A 416 19.30 -40.80 37.88
N PHE A 417 18.93 -41.12 39.12
CA PHE A 417 18.20 -42.36 39.43
C PHE A 417 16.71 -42.21 39.14
N ILE A 418 16.19 -43.14 38.33
CA ILE A 418 14.78 -43.29 38.01
C ILE A 418 14.22 -44.48 38.80
N PRO A 419 13.16 -44.30 39.61
CA PRO A 419 12.51 -45.40 40.31
C PRO A 419 11.66 -46.24 39.37
N THR A 420 11.76 -47.57 39.46
CA THR A 420 10.87 -48.52 38.77
C THR A 420 9.59 -48.75 39.55
N PRO A 421 8.51 -49.27 38.92
CA PRO A 421 7.29 -49.66 39.63
C PRO A 421 7.54 -50.67 40.77
N ASP A 422 8.56 -51.51 40.61
CA ASP A 422 8.97 -52.51 41.61
C ASP A 422 9.81 -51.93 42.77
N GLY A 423 10.18 -50.64 42.70
CA GLY A 423 10.92 -49.93 43.75
C GLY A 423 12.44 -49.94 43.60
N ASP A 424 12.97 -50.60 42.56
CA ASP A 424 14.39 -50.51 42.20
C ASP A 424 14.72 -49.14 41.61
N GLN A 425 15.99 -48.74 41.65
CA GLN A 425 16.46 -47.48 41.09
C GLN A 425 17.48 -47.73 39.98
N ILE A 426 17.23 -47.16 38.82
CA ILE A 426 18.05 -47.35 37.62
C ILE A 426 18.61 -45.99 37.18
N PRO A 427 19.92 -45.87 36.91
CA PRO A 427 20.49 -44.63 36.40
C PRO A 427 20.00 -44.35 34.97
N LEU A 428 19.78 -43.06 34.66
CA LEU A 428 19.24 -42.63 33.37
C LEU A 428 20.09 -43.09 32.18
N ASN A 429 21.41 -43.21 32.34
CA ASN A 429 22.32 -43.68 31.29
C ASN A 429 22.05 -45.11 30.78
N GLN A 430 21.32 -45.94 31.53
CA GLN A 430 20.87 -47.26 31.07
C GLN A 430 19.59 -47.17 30.22
N LEU A 431 18.83 -46.09 30.38
CA LEU A 431 17.52 -45.87 29.75
C LEU A 431 17.59 -44.89 28.58
N ALA A 432 18.59 -44.00 28.55
CA ALA A 432 18.74 -42.96 27.54
C ALA A 432 20.21 -42.57 27.33
N ALA A 433 20.55 -42.16 26.11
CA ALA A 433 21.83 -41.52 25.82
C ALA A 433 21.73 -40.02 26.15
N VAL A 434 22.70 -39.49 26.89
CA VAL A 434 22.74 -38.08 27.29
C VAL A 434 24.00 -37.44 26.72
N TYR A 435 23.84 -36.42 25.87
CA TYR A 435 24.96 -35.72 25.24
C TYR A 435 24.61 -34.25 24.96
N PHE A 436 25.64 -33.43 24.75
CA PHE A 436 25.45 -32.06 24.27
C PHE A 436 25.17 -32.05 22.77
N LYS A 437 24.20 -31.25 22.37
CA LYS A 437 23.92 -30.95 20.97
C LYS A 437 23.61 -29.46 20.82
N GLU A 438 24.14 -28.86 19.76
CA GLU A 438 23.74 -27.51 19.38
C GLU A 438 22.34 -27.57 18.79
N GLY A 439 21.43 -26.83 19.40
CA GLY A 439 20.07 -26.63 18.94
C GLY A 439 19.85 -25.20 18.43
N PRO A 440 18.73 -24.96 17.74
CA PRO A 440 18.37 -23.60 17.38
C PRO A 440 17.98 -22.80 18.63
N SER A 441 18.43 -21.55 18.73
CA SER A 441 18.11 -20.63 19.83
C SER A 441 16.67 -20.12 19.73
N GLN A 442 16.22 -19.81 18.51
CA GLN A 442 14.88 -19.33 18.18
C GLN A 442 14.54 -19.69 16.74
N ILE A 443 13.25 -19.74 16.38
CA ILE A 443 12.83 -19.92 14.97
C ILE A 443 11.82 -18.83 14.63
N GLN A 444 12.29 -17.79 13.95
CA GLN A 444 11.46 -16.68 13.51
C GLN A 444 10.72 -17.01 12.20
N ARG A 445 9.47 -16.55 12.11
CA ARG A 445 8.62 -16.74 10.94
C ARG A 445 7.80 -15.49 10.64
N ASP A 446 7.74 -15.13 9.36
CA ASP A 446 6.73 -14.19 8.84
C ASP A 446 5.82 -14.97 7.89
N ASP A 447 4.50 -14.84 8.02
CA ASP A 447 3.52 -15.57 7.19
C ASP A 447 3.79 -17.09 7.08
N THR A 448 4.16 -17.71 8.20
CA THR A 448 4.53 -19.14 8.30
C THR A 448 5.86 -19.55 7.62
N LYS A 449 6.56 -18.63 6.97
CA LYS A 449 7.86 -18.88 6.33
C LYS A 449 8.99 -18.59 7.32
N ARG A 450 9.95 -19.51 7.44
CA ARG A 450 11.15 -19.27 8.25
C ARG A 450 12.00 -18.17 7.62
N ARG A 451 12.61 -17.34 8.47
CA ARG A 451 13.49 -16.27 8.05
C ARG A 451 14.63 -16.05 9.04
N ILE A 452 15.71 -15.46 8.54
CA ILE A 452 16.76 -14.80 9.33
C ILE A 452 16.75 -13.32 8.97
N THR A 453 16.86 -12.42 9.95
CA THR A 453 17.09 -11.00 9.63
C THR A 453 18.54 -10.60 9.80
N ILE A 454 19.00 -9.80 8.86
CA ILE A 454 20.28 -9.09 8.90
C ILE A 454 19.93 -7.61 9.06
N GLY A 455 20.14 -7.06 10.26
CA GLY A 455 19.81 -5.68 10.59
C GLY A 455 21.05 -4.79 10.59
N PHE A 456 20.90 -3.52 10.26
CA PHE A 456 21.95 -2.52 10.44
C PHE A 456 21.35 -1.13 10.66
N ASN A 457 22.09 -0.27 11.35
CA ASN A 457 21.72 1.12 11.55
C ASN A 457 22.33 1.99 10.44
N VAL A 458 21.65 3.11 10.14
CA VAL A 458 22.08 4.03 9.10
C VAL A 458 22.67 5.29 9.73
N ARG A 459 23.92 5.65 9.40
CA ARG A 459 24.55 6.89 9.86
C ARG A 459 25.19 7.65 8.70
N ASN A 460 25.12 8.98 8.74
CA ASN A 460 25.75 9.90 7.80
C ASN A 460 25.39 9.70 6.31
N ARG A 461 24.28 9.01 6.02
CA ARG A 461 23.80 8.72 4.66
C ARG A 461 22.31 8.37 4.67
N ASP A 462 21.63 8.43 3.53
CA ASP A 462 20.18 8.17 3.44
C ASP A 462 19.84 6.68 3.25
N VAL A 463 18.66 6.30 3.74
CA VAL A 463 18.17 4.91 3.74
C VAL A 463 17.99 4.36 2.33
N GLU A 464 17.41 5.14 1.40
CA GLU A 464 17.14 4.68 0.03
C GLU A 464 18.44 4.35 -0.72
N SER A 465 19.44 5.24 -0.70
CA SER A 465 20.71 5.04 -1.41
C SER A 465 21.50 3.86 -0.89
N ILE A 466 21.53 3.63 0.43
CA ILE A 466 22.22 2.49 1.04
C ILE A 466 21.57 1.18 0.61
N VAL A 467 20.24 1.09 0.70
CA VAL A 467 19.51 -0.13 0.35
C VAL A 467 19.62 -0.46 -1.13
N GLU A 468 19.57 0.54 -2.02
CA GLU A 468 19.77 0.30 -3.45
C GLU A 468 21.21 -0.12 -3.79
N GLU A 469 22.23 0.42 -3.10
CA GLU A 469 23.61 -0.06 -3.22
C GLU A 469 23.76 -1.51 -2.74
N ILE A 470 23.19 -1.85 -1.57
CA ILE A 470 23.21 -3.21 -1.02
C ILE A 470 22.49 -4.18 -1.96
N LYS A 471 21.30 -3.83 -2.48
CA LYS A 471 20.59 -4.64 -3.47
C LYS A 471 21.45 -4.94 -4.69
N SER A 472 22.12 -3.92 -5.23
CA SER A 472 23.00 -4.08 -6.38
C SER A 472 24.20 -4.97 -6.07
N LYS A 473 24.82 -4.83 -4.89
CA LYS A 473 25.98 -5.65 -4.49
C LYS A 473 25.58 -7.09 -4.18
N VAL A 474 24.47 -7.32 -3.49
CA VAL A 474 23.94 -8.66 -3.18
C VAL A 474 23.58 -9.39 -4.48
N ALA A 475 22.86 -8.74 -5.40
CA ALA A 475 22.49 -9.34 -6.68
C ALA A 475 23.69 -9.63 -7.61
N ALA A 476 24.82 -8.95 -7.41
CA ALA A 476 26.04 -9.17 -8.19
C ALA A 476 26.96 -10.26 -7.61
N ASN A 477 26.96 -10.45 -6.29
CA ASN A 477 27.92 -11.31 -5.59
C ASN A 477 27.33 -12.61 -5.04
N ILE A 478 25.99 -12.71 -4.91
CA ILE A 478 25.32 -13.82 -4.25
C ILE A 478 24.21 -14.39 -5.13
N ASP A 479 24.36 -15.65 -5.53
CA ASP A 479 23.31 -16.42 -6.20
C ASP A 479 22.56 -17.29 -5.17
N PHE A 480 21.24 -17.09 -5.05
CA PHE A 480 20.41 -17.83 -4.09
C PHE A 480 19.90 -19.16 -4.67
N PRO A 481 19.87 -20.25 -3.88
CA PRO A 481 19.22 -21.50 -4.26
C PRO A 481 17.70 -21.32 -4.44
N THR A 482 17.06 -22.22 -5.19
CA THR A 482 15.61 -22.20 -5.38
C THR A 482 14.87 -22.23 -4.05
N GLY A 483 13.94 -21.29 -3.86
CA GLY A 483 13.16 -21.16 -2.61
C GLY A 483 13.76 -20.19 -1.59
N TYR A 484 14.96 -19.65 -1.85
CA TYR A 484 15.60 -18.65 -0.99
C TYR A 484 15.55 -17.28 -1.66
N TYR A 485 15.16 -16.25 -0.90
CA TYR A 485 15.12 -14.89 -1.42
C TYR A 485 15.24 -13.85 -0.30
N PRO A 486 15.98 -12.75 -0.52
CA PRO A 486 16.02 -11.62 0.40
C PRO A 486 14.88 -10.64 0.13
N THR A 487 14.33 -10.05 1.18
CA THR A 487 13.51 -8.84 1.12
C THR A 487 14.10 -7.76 2.03
N TYR A 488 13.72 -6.51 1.79
CA TYR A 488 14.26 -5.35 2.51
C TYR A 488 13.12 -4.66 3.26
N GLY A 489 13.17 -4.74 4.59
CA GLY A 489 12.24 -4.15 5.54
C GLY A 489 12.84 -2.97 6.29
N GLY A 490 12.22 -2.60 7.41
CA GLY A 490 12.65 -1.47 8.23
C GLY A 490 12.01 -0.16 7.77
N GLN A 491 12.72 0.96 7.98
CA GLN A 491 12.32 2.27 7.50
C GLN A 491 12.19 2.33 5.97
N PHE A 492 12.95 1.51 5.24
CA PHE A 492 12.91 1.44 3.78
C PHE A 492 11.56 0.95 3.23
N GLU A 493 10.96 -0.06 3.85
CA GLU A 493 9.63 -0.54 3.46
C GLU A 493 8.57 0.56 3.63
N ASN A 494 8.62 1.27 4.76
CA ASN A 494 7.71 2.37 5.06
C ASN A 494 7.91 3.55 4.10
N LEU A 495 9.16 3.85 3.73
CA LEU A 495 9.46 4.81 2.68
C LEU A 495 8.82 4.42 1.34
N ILE A 496 8.92 3.16 0.91
CA ILE A 496 8.30 2.69 -0.33
C ILE A 496 6.78 2.81 -0.25
N GLN A 497 6.16 2.36 0.84
CA GLN A 497 4.70 2.43 1.01
C GLN A 497 4.20 3.88 0.98
N ALA A 498 4.86 4.78 1.72
CA ALA A 498 4.50 6.19 1.76
C ALA A 498 4.75 6.90 0.43
N ARG A 499 5.86 6.58 -0.28
CA ARG A 499 6.12 7.08 -1.63
C ARG A 499 5.03 6.66 -2.61
N ASN A 500 4.62 5.40 -2.60
CA ASN A 500 3.54 4.89 -3.46
C ASN A 500 2.21 5.61 -3.19
N ARG A 501 1.91 5.91 -1.93
CA ARG A 501 0.73 6.71 -1.55
C ARG A 501 0.86 8.17 -2.01
N LEU A 502 2.03 8.81 -1.85
CA LEU A 502 2.27 10.16 -2.33
C LEU A 502 2.18 10.29 -3.87
N LEU A 503 2.60 9.25 -4.61
CA LEU A 503 2.42 9.18 -6.06
C LEU A 503 0.94 9.29 -6.49
N ILE A 504 0.00 8.96 -5.60
CA ILE A 504 -1.44 9.11 -5.80
C ILE A 504 -1.95 10.43 -5.19
N ALA A 505 -1.55 10.73 -3.94
CA ALA A 505 -2.04 11.89 -3.20
C ALA A 505 -1.66 13.23 -3.86
N VAL A 506 -0.44 13.36 -4.40
CA VAL A 506 0.02 14.59 -5.05
C VAL A 506 -0.79 14.91 -6.32
N PRO A 507 -0.99 13.98 -7.28
CA PRO A 507 -1.88 14.20 -8.41
C PRO A 507 -3.32 14.57 -8.02
N VAL A 508 -3.88 13.93 -6.99
CA VAL A 508 -5.22 14.26 -6.48
C VAL A 508 -5.25 15.70 -5.94
N ALA A 509 -4.25 16.11 -5.15
CA ALA A 509 -4.12 17.49 -4.67
C ALA A 509 -4.07 18.48 -5.84
N LEU A 510 -3.22 18.22 -6.84
CA LEU A 510 -3.09 19.05 -8.03
C LEU A 510 -4.39 19.15 -8.84
N LEU A 511 -5.13 18.06 -8.98
CA LEU A 511 -6.44 18.03 -9.65
C LEU A 511 -7.47 18.86 -8.88
N LEU A 512 -7.51 18.75 -7.56
CA LEU A 512 -8.40 19.55 -6.71
C LEU A 512 -8.07 21.04 -6.80
N ILE A 513 -6.79 21.41 -6.73
CA ILE A 513 -6.33 22.79 -6.94
C ILE A 513 -6.79 23.31 -8.31
N PHE A 514 -6.56 22.54 -9.38
CA PHE A 514 -6.95 22.93 -10.73
C PHE A 514 -8.46 23.13 -10.86
N THR A 515 -9.25 22.24 -10.26
CA THR A 515 -10.72 22.31 -10.26
C THR A 515 -11.22 23.57 -9.54
N LEU A 516 -10.65 23.90 -8.38
CA LEU A 516 -10.97 25.13 -7.66
C LEU A 516 -10.58 26.37 -8.47
N LEU A 517 -9.39 26.39 -9.06
CA LEU A 517 -8.96 27.47 -9.95
C LEU A 517 -9.90 27.64 -11.15
N PHE A 518 -10.43 26.54 -11.69
CA PHE A 518 -11.42 26.59 -12.75
C PHE A 518 -12.74 27.21 -12.27
N PHE A 519 -13.22 26.85 -11.08
CA PHE A 519 -14.43 27.46 -10.51
C PHE A 519 -14.25 28.94 -10.17
N THR A 520 -13.09 29.35 -9.67
CA THR A 520 -12.79 30.75 -9.35
C THR A 520 -12.76 31.64 -10.59
N PHE A 521 -12.05 31.24 -11.65
CA PHE A 521 -11.84 32.09 -12.83
C PHE A 521 -12.78 31.79 -14.00
N LYS A 522 -13.52 30.67 -13.94
CA LYS A 522 -14.39 30.16 -15.02
C LYS A 522 -13.68 30.11 -16.38
N SER A 523 -12.36 29.87 -16.37
CA SER A 523 -11.50 29.98 -17.55
C SER A 523 -10.30 29.04 -17.46
N ILE A 524 -10.33 27.97 -18.26
CA ILE A 524 -9.23 26.98 -18.36
C ILE A 524 -7.88 27.65 -18.61
N LYS A 525 -7.85 28.70 -19.44
CA LYS A 525 -6.60 29.43 -19.75
C LYS A 525 -5.99 30.09 -18.52
N GLN A 526 -6.82 30.73 -17.70
CA GLN A 526 -6.34 31.41 -16.49
C GLN A 526 -5.99 30.41 -15.40
N SER A 527 -6.77 29.33 -15.27
CA SER A 527 -6.46 28.23 -14.36
C SER A 527 -5.12 27.57 -14.70
N LEU A 528 -4.88 27.24 -15.98
CA LEU A 528 -3.60 26.66 -16.43
C LEU A 528 -2.43 27.63 -16.23
N LEU A 529 -2.65 28.93 -16.48
CA LEU A 529 -1.64 29.96 -16.24
C LEU A 529 -1.23 30.00 -14.77
N ILE A 530 -2.18 30.04 -13.84
CA ILE A 530 -1.89 30.03 -12.40
C ILE A 530 -1.26 28.69 -11.98
N PHE A 531 -1.73 27.57 -12.56
CA PHE A 531 -1.20 26.24 -12.29
C PHE A 531 0.28 26.10 -12.65
N THR A 532 0.80 26.87 -13.61
CA THR A 532 2.25 26.91 -13.90
C THR A 532 3.10 27.42 -12.74
N ALA A 533 2.52 28.14 -11.76
CA ALA A 533 3.23 28.60 -10.58
C ALA A 533 3.67 27.44 -9.66
N ILE A 534 3.00 26.29 -9.72
CA ILE A 534 3.28 25.11 -8.88
C ILE A 534 4.64 24.47 -9.25
N PRO A 535 4.90 24.05 -10.51
CA PRO A 535 6.23 23.57 -10.88
C PRO A 535 7.35 24.60 -10.64
N LEU A 536 7.02 25.90 -10.77
CA LEU A 536 7.98 26.98 -10.55
C LEU A 536 8.35 27.16 -9.07
N SER A 537 7.42 26.93 -8.15
CA SER A 537 7.70 26.97 -6.72
C SER A 537 8.54 25.76 -6.28
N ALA A 538 8.33 24.59 -6.88
CA ALA A 538 9.08 23.38 -6.56
C ALA A 538 10.61 23.57 -6.76
N ILE A 539 11.02 24.38 -7.74
CA ILE A 539 12.43 24.66 -8.04
C ILE A 539 13.19 25.09 -6.78
N GLY A 540 12.68 26.09 -6.06
CA GLY A 540 13.36 26.60 -4.87
C GLY A 540 13.29 25.65 -3.68
N GLY A 541 12.23 24.84 -3.58
CA GLY A 541 12.14 23.82 -2.53
C GLY A 541 13.23 22.75 -2.70
N VAL A 542 13.43 22.26 -3.93
CA VAL A 542 14.47 21.28 -4.25
C VAL A 542 15.87 21.86 -4.01
N PHE A 543 16.14 23.07 -4.48
CA PHE A 543 17.44 23.72 -4.25
C PHE A 543 17.70 23.99 -2.77
N ALA A 544 16.67 24.33 -1.99
CA ALA A 544 16.82 24.57 -0.55
C ALA A 544 17.14 23.28 0.22
N LEU A 545 16.55 22.14 -0.15
CA LEU A 545 16.92 20.84 0.42
C LEU A 545 18.37 20.49 0.07
N TYR A 546 18.75 20.65 -1.20
CA TYR A 546 20.10 20.35 -1.68
C TYR A 546 21.18 21.21 -0.99
N VAL A 547 20.97 22.52 -0.87
CA VAL A 547 21.94 23.43 -0.21
C VAL A 547 22.07 23.17 1.29
N ARG A 548 21.06 22.55 1.91
CA ARG A 548 21.07 22.19 3.33
C ARG A 548 21.48 20.74 3.58
N ASP A 549 21.90 20.01 2.56
CA ASP A 549 22.21 18.57 2.62
C ASP A 549 21.10 17.76 3.30
N MET A 550 19.83 18.07 2.98
CA MET A 550 18.68 17.34 3.50
C MET A 550 18.13 16.39 2.42
N PRO A 551 18.01 15.08 2.69
CA PRO A 551 17.37 14.15 1.77
C PRO A 551 15.87 14.45 1.64
N PHE A 552 15.25 13.84 0.63
CA PHE A 552 13.80 13.88 0.49
C PHE A 552 13.14 12.97 1.52
N SER A 553 12.35 13.56 2.41
CA SER A 553 11.54 12.84 3.40
C SER A 553 10.04 13.06 3.20
N ILE A 554 9.19 12.26 3.88
CA ILE A 554 7.74 12.45 3.84
C ILE A 554 7.35 13.85 4.36
N SER A 555 8.07 14.37 5.37
CA SER A 555 7.93 15.75 5.85
C SER A 555 8.22 16.79 4.76
N ALA A 556 9.27 16.58 3.96
CA ALA A 556 9.58 17.44 2.82
C ALA A 556 8.48 17.36 1.75
N GLY A 557 7.94 16.17 1.49
CA GLY A 557 6.81 15.94 0.59
C GLY A 557 5.56 16.73 1.02
N VAL A 558 5.20 16.68 2.30
CA VAL A 558 4.13 17.50 2.88
C VAL A 558 4.42 19.00 2.73
N GLY A 559 5.68 19.42 2.89
CA GLY A 559 6.13 20.78 2.63
C GLY A 559 5.91 21.25 1.19
N PHE A 560 6.16 20.38 0.20
CA PHE A 560 5.86 20.70 -1.21
C PHE A 560 4.35 20.85 -1.45
N ILE A 561 3.53 19.95 -0.88
CA ILE A 561 2.08 20.03 -0.96
C ILE A 561 1.60 21.37 -0.39
N ALA A 562 2.03 21.73 0.82
CA ALA A 562 1.71 23.01 1.45
C ALA A 562 2.15 24.21 0.57
N LEU A 563 3.38 24.17 0.05
CA LEU A 563 3.93 25.18 -0.84
C LEU A 563 3.06 25.39 -2.10
N PHE A 564 2.49 24.33 -2.67
CA PHE A 564 1.62 24.44 -3.86
C PHE A 564 0.38 25.30 -3.58
N GLY A 565 -0.27 25.12 -2.42
CA GLY A 565 -1.42 25.93 -2.02
C GLY A 565 -1.09 27.42 -1.94
N VAL A 566 0.04 27.76 -1.30
CA VAL A 566 0.47 29.16 -1.12
C VAL A 566 0.95 29.78 -2.42
N ALA A 567 1.69 29.04 -3.25
CA ALA A 567 2.14 29.51 -4.55
C ALA A 567 0.95 29.87 -5.46
N VAL A 568 -0.12 29.07 -5.39
CA VAL A 568 -1.36 29.30 -6.14
C VAL A 568 -2.06 30.57 -5.66
N LEU A 569 -2.17 30.80 -4.35
CA LEU A 569 -2.77 32.03 -3.78
C LEU A 569 -2.11 33.30 -4.35
N ASN A 570 -0.78 33.35 -4.40
CA ASN A 570 -0.04 34.47 -4.97
C ASN A 570 -0.38 34.69 -6.46
N GLY A 571 -0.53 33.61 -7.23
CA GLY A 571 -0.96 33.65 -8.63
C GLY A 571 -2.39 34.16 -8.81
N ILE A 572 -3.33 33.71 -7.98
CA ILE A 572 -4.75 34.12 -8.01
C ILE A 572 -4.87 35.63 -7.83
N VAL A 573 -4.20 36.18 -6.82
CA VAL A 573 -4.28 37.61 -6.49
C VAL A 573 -3.73 38.48 -7.63
N LEU A 574 -2.66 38.05 -8.30
CA LEU A 574 -2.06 38.77 -9.42
C LEU A 574 -2.95 38.74 -10.67
N ILE A 575 -3.50 37.58 -11.04
CA ILE A 575 -4.39 37.44 -12.20
C ILE A 575 -5.74 38.15 -11.96
N GLY A 576 -6.26 38.13 -10.73
CA GLY A 576 -7.45 38.89 -10.35
C GLY A 576 -7.30 40.39 -10.66
N GLU A 577 -6.13 40.97 -10.40
CA GLU A 577 -5.84 42.37 -10.72
C GLU A 577 -5.74 42.62 -12.23
N PHE A 578 -5.10 41.71 -12.98
CA PHE A 578 -5.06 41.81 -14.44
C PHE A 578 -6.47 41.77 -15.04
N ASN A 579 -7.36 40.93 -14.50
CA ASN A 579 -8.76 40.90 -14.92
C ASN A 579 -9.50 42.20 -14.59
N ARG A 580 -9.25 42.81 -13.42
CA ARG A 580 -9.82 44.13 -13.08
C ARG A 580 -9.35 45.24 -14.03
N LEU A 581 -8.04 45.33 -14.27
CA LEU A 581 -7.47 46.31 -15.20
C LEU A 581 -7.89 46.06 -16.67
N LYS A 582 -8.25 44.81 -17.01
CA LYS A 582 -8.86 44.45 -18.29
C LYS A 582 -10.27 45.02 -18.42
N THR A 583 -11.09 44.91 -17.38
CA THR A 583 -12.43 45.51 -17.37
C THR A 583 -12.39 47.05 -17.41
N GLU A 584 -11.31 47.66 -16.91
CA GLU A 584 -11.06 49.11 -16.98
C GLU A 584 -10.55 49.59 -18.36
N GLY A 585 -10.37 48.70 -19.34
CA GLY A 585 -10.00 49.06 -20.73
C GLY A 585 -8.51 49.32 -20.99
N THR A 586 -7.62 48.96 -20.06
CA THR A 586 -6.16 49.21 -20.20
C THR A 586 -5.51 48.34 -21.29
N GLU A 587 -4.62 48.92 -22.09
CA GLU A 587 -3.74 48.26 -23.09
C GLU A 587 -2.95 47.08 -22.48
N LEU A 588 -2.67 46.01 -23.23
CA LEU A 588 -2.23 44.71 -22.68
C LEU A 588 -0.89 44.78 -21.93
N ILE A 589 0.10 45.49 -22.49
CA ILE A 589 1.43 45.63 -21.87
C ILE A 589 1.36 46.59 -20.68
N GLU A 590 0.62 47.69 -20.83
CA GLU A 590 0.44 48.68 -19.76
C GLU A 590 -0.32 48.10 -18.57
N ARG A 591 -1.33 47.25 -18.83
CA ARG A 591 -2.06 46.47 -17.83
C ARG A 591 -1.14 45.61 -16.97
N VAL A 592 -0.21 44.89 -17.60
CA VAL A 592 0.73 44.02 -16.90
C VAL A 592 1.71 44.84 -16.05
N ILE A 593 2.25 45.93 -16.58
CA ILE A 593 3.16 46.83 -15.85
C ILE A 593 2.44 47.49 -14.66
N LYS A 594 1.23 48.03 -14.88
CA LYS A 594 0.43 48.68 -13.84
C LYS A 594 -0.03 47.68 -12.78
N GLY A 595 -0.52 46.50 -13.20
CA GLY A 595 -0.99 45.46 -12.29
C GLY A 595 0.11 44.88 -11.41
N THR A 596 1.28 44.56 -11.99
CA THR A 596 2.43 44.06 -11.21
C THR A 596 2.97 45.12 -10.25
N ARG A 597 2.99 46.41 -10.65
CA ARG A 597 3.42 47.50 -9.76
C ARG A 597 2.51 47.65 -8.54
N VAL A 598 1.19 47.56 -8.74
CA VAL A 598 0.19 47.64 -7.66
C VAL A 598 0.26 46.40 -6.75
N ARG A 599 0.55 45.22 -7.32
CA ARG A 599 0.58 43.96 -6.57
C ARG A 599 1.93 43.59 -5.96
N LEU A 600 3.00 44.31 -6.30
CA LEU A 600 4.33 44.07 -5.74
C LEU A 600 4.34 44.13 -4.20
N ARG A 601 3.71 45.14 -3.59
CA ARG A 601 3.68 45.30 -2.13
C ARG A 601 2.93 44.15 -1.45
N PRO A 602 1.66 43.84 -1.81
CA PRO A 602 0.94 42.71 -1.23
C PRO A 602 1.69 41.38 -1.39
N VAL A 603 2.15 41.04 -2.60
CA VAL A 603 2.80 39.74 -2.86
C VAL A 603 4.12 39.58 -2.10
N LEU A 604 4.93 40.64 -1.97
CA LEU A 604 6.15 40.58 -1.16
C LEU A 604 5.82 40.46 0.33
N MET A 605 4.75 41.12 0.79
CA MET A 605 4.32 41.06 2.19
C MET A 605 3.86 39.66 2.57
N THR A 606 2.99 39.04 1.78
CA THR A 606 2.49 37.66 2.03
C THR A 606 3.64 36.66 2.00
N ALA A 607 4.53 36.75 1.01
CA ALA A 607 5.71 35.90 0.92
C ALA A 607 6.68 36.08 2.10
N MET A 608 6.91 37.32 2.57
CA MET A 608 7.76 37.58 3.73
C MET A 608 7.12 37.10 5.03
N VAL A 609 5.83 37.34 5.25
CA VAL A 609 5.13 36.87 6.46
C VAL A 609 5.18 35.35 6.55
N ALA A 610 4.88 34.66 5.44
CA ALA A 610 4.99 33.20 5.38
C ALA A 610 6.43 32.72 5.60
N SER A 611 7.42 33.29 4.88
CA SER A 611 8.81 32.87 5.02
C SER A 611 9.37 33.13 6.42
N CYS A 612 9.01 34.25 7.05
CA CYS A 612 9.41 34.57 8.43
C CYS A 612 8.65 33.72 9.46
N GLY A 613 7.42 33.28 9.19
CA GLY A 613 6.66 32.35 10.03
C GLY A 613 7.32 30.97 10.10
N PHE A 614 7.77 30.46 8.95
CA PHE A 614 8.51 29.19 8.86
C PHE A 614 9.99 29.29 9.26
N LEU A 615 10.58 30.48 9.35
CA LEU A 615 12.01 30.65 9.62
C LEU A 615 12.48 30.06 10.96
N PRO A 616 11.78 30.28 12.10
CA PRO A 616 12.15 29.64 13.37
C PRO A 616 12.13 28.12 13.28
N MET A 617 11.13 27.56 12.59
CA MET A 617 10.99 26.11 12.37
C MET A 617 12.14 25.54 11.52
N ALA A 618 12.59 26.29 10.51
CA ALA A 618 13.71 25.90 9.67
C ALA A 618 15.07 25.94 10.39
N LEU A 619 15.23 26.81 11.39
CA LEU A 619 16.51 27.03 12.11
C LEU A 619 16.58 26.34 13.49
N SER A 620 15.46 25.85 14.02
CA SER A 620 15.42 25.30 15.39
C SER A 620 16.29 24.05 15.53
N ASN A 621 17.13 24.01 16.56
CA ASN A 621 17.96 22.87 16.95
C ASN A 621 17.40 22.08 18.16
N SER A 622 16.14 22.33 18.54
CA SER A 622 15.47 21.63 19.64
C SER A 622 15.06 20.21 19.24
N SER A 623 14.91 19.33 20.23
CA SER A 623 14.32 17.99 20.04
C SER A 623 12.98 18.07 19.31
N GLY A 624 12.80 17.21 18.30
CA GLY A 624 11.63 17.11 17.45
C GLY A 624 11.54 18.18 16.35
N ALA A 625 12.45 19.15 16.30
CA ALA A 625 12.52 20.08 15.17
C ALA A 625 12.95 19.38 13.87
N GLU A 626 13.55 18.20 13.95
CA GLU A 626 14.04 17.41 12.82
C GLU A 626 12.94 17.10 11.82
N VAL A 627 11.74 16.77 12.28
CA VAL A 627 10.59 16.49 11.41
C VAL A 627 10.08 17.77 10.73
N GLN A 628 10.33 18.91 11.36
CA GLN A 628 9.81 20.22 10.97
C GLN A 628 10.73 20.97 10.00
N ARG A 629 12.06 20.83 10.14
CA ARG A 629 13.06 21.53 9.32
C ARG A 629 12.90 21.27 7.82
N PRO A 630 12.73 20.03 7.32
CA PRO A 630 12.59 19.77 5.88
C PRO A 630 11.33 20.43 5.31
N LEU A 631 10.22 20.35 6.04
CA LEU A 631 8.96 20.98 5.66
C LEU A 631 9.11 22.50 5.54
N ALA A 632 9.67 23.15 6.56
CA ALA A 632 9.87 24.60 6.56
C ALA A 632 10.88 25.04 5.49
N THR A 633 11.95 24.27 5.27
CA THR A 633 12.98 24.54 4.26
C THR A 633 12.39 24.56 2.86
N VAL A 634 11.57 23.55 2.52
CA VAL A 634 10.90 23.45 1.23
C VAL A 634 9.97 24.64 1.01
N VAL A 635 9.17 24.99 2.02
CA VAL A 635 8.23 26.11 1.91
C VAL A 635 8.96 27.44 1.76
N ILE A 636 10.00 27.73 2.54
CA ILE A 636 10.77 28.98 2.45
C ILE A 636 11.48 29.09 1.08
N GLY A 637 12.25 28.07 0.69
CA GLY A 637 12.96 28.06 -0.59
C GLY A 637 12.00 28.17 -1.77
N GLY A 638 10.89 27.44 -1.68
CA GLY A 638 9.81 27.48 -2.65
C GLY A 638 9.14 28.85 -2.75
N LEU A 639 8.85 29.52 -1.63
CA LEU A 639 8.23 30.85 -1.63
C LEU A 639 9.15 31.92 -2.20
N ILE A 640 10.45 31.88 -1.90
CA ILE A 640 11.43 32.82 -2.45
C ILE A 640 11.44 32.73 -3.98
N THR A 641 11.55 31.52 -4.52
CA THR A 641 11.56 31.29 -5.98
C THR A 641 10.19 31.54 -6.61
N ALA A 642 9.11 31.07 -5.99
CA ALA A 642 7.73 31.28 -6.45
C ALA A 642 7.40 32.76 -6.54
N THR A 643 7.79 33.57 -5.56
CA THR A 643 7.51 35.01 -5.53
C THR A 643 8.20 35.72 -6.70
N PHE A 644 9.49 35.43 -6.90
CA PHE A 644 10.27 36.01 -8.00
C PHE A 644 9.73 35.56 -9.36
N LEU A 645 9.53 34.24 -9.55
CA LEU A 645 9.08 33.67 -10.80
C LEU A 645 7.62 34.06 -11.11
N THR A 646 6.75 34.17 -10.12
CA THR A 646 5.36 34.63 -10.31
C THR A 646 5.31 36.09 -10.73
N LEU A 647 6.14 36.96 -10.16
CA LEU A 647 6.18 38.38 -10.54
C LEU A 647 6.87 38.64 -11.89
N VAL A 648 7.60 37.69 -12.46
CA VAL A 648 8.34 37.86 -13.72
C VAL A 648 7.80 36.98 -14.84
N VAL A 649 7.69 35.67 -14.62
CA VAL A 649 7.30 34.66 -15.61
C VAL A 649 5.79 34.67 -15.85
N LEU A 650 4.97 34.74 -14.81
CA LEU A 650 3.50 34.76 -14.95
C LEU A 650 3.02 35.93 -15.82
N PRO A 651 3.50 37.18 -15.66
CA PRO A 651 3.26 38.29 -16.58
C PRO A 651 3.60 38.00 -18.05
N VAL A 652 4.76 37.38 -18.30
CA VAL A 652 5.22 37.06 -19.65
C VAL A 652 4.32 36.01 -20.29
N LEU A 653 3.95 34.97 -19.53
CA LEU A 653 3.00 33.94 -19.94
C LEU A 653 1.61 34.54 -20.20
N TYR A 654 1.12 35.43 -19.32
CA TYR A 654 -0.17 36.11 -19.50
C TYR A 654 -0.27 36.83 -20.86
N ILE A 655 0.79 37.52 -21.29
CA ILE A 655 0.82 38.21 -22.59
C ILE A 655 0.77 37.21 -23.75
N TYR A 656 1.46 36.07 -23.66
CA TYR A 656 1.39 35.04 -24.71
C TYR A 656 -0.01 34.44 -24.83
N PHE A 657 -0.66 34.15 -23.71
CA PHE A 657 -2.01 33.58 -23.67
C PHE A 657 -3.09 34.55 -24.16
N GLU A 658 -2.89 35.86 -23.99
CA GLU A 658 -3.86 36.89 -24.38
C GLU A 658 -3.62 37.46 -25.79
N LYS A 659 -2.35 37.54 -26.25
CA LYS A 659 -1.99 38.12 -27.56
C LYS A 659 -2.23 37.16 -28.73
N ASN A 660 -2.14 35.84 -28.50
CA ASN A 660 -2.58 34.87 -29.49
C ASN A 660 -4.08 34.60 -29.30
N LYS A 661 -4.89 34.96 -30.31
CA LYS A 661 -6.11 34.21 -30.61
C LYS A 661 -5.68 32.80 -31.00
N ILE A 662 -5.25 31.98 -30.04
CA ILE A 662 -5.19 30.54 -30.22
C ILE A 662 -6.66 30.15 -30.37
N ARG A 663 -7.15 30.17 -31.62
CA ARG A 663 -8.27 29.35 -32.04
C ARG A 663 -7.76 27.94 -31.86
N MET A 664 -7.92 27.40 -30.66
CA MET A 664 -7.96 25.96 -30.51
C MET A 664 -9.15 25.55 -31.36
N LYS A 665 -8.88 25.03 -32.57
CA LYS A 665 -9.87 24.19 -33.24
C LYS A 665 -10.34 23.21 -32.17
N LYS A 666 -11.66 23.05 -32.04
CA LYS A 666 -12.28 22.00 -31.23
C LYS A 666 -11.81 20.64 -31.77
N ASN A 667 -10.56 20.28 -31.51
CA ASN A 667 -10.04 18.96 -31.74
C ASN A 667 -10.52 18.15 -30.55
N LYS A 668 -11.47 17.26 -30.82
CA LYS A 668 -11.99 16.29 -29.86
C LYS A 668 -10.83 15.59 -29.12
N ALA A 669 -9.69 15.41 -29.79
CA ALA A 669 -8.45 14.86 -29.24
C ALA A 669 -7.87 15.62 -28.03
N LEU A 670 -7.97 16.96 -27.94
CA LEU A 670 -7.39 17.70 -26.79
C LEU A 670 -8.35 17.74 -25.59
N THR A 671 -9.66 17.78 -25.83
CA THR A 671 -10.67 17.53 -24.80
C THR A 671 -10.66 16.08 -24.33
N VAL A 672 -10.29 15.13 -25.19
CA VAL A 672 -10.07 13.72 -24.85
C VAL A 672 -8.73 13.55 -24.13
N LEU A 673 -7.68 14.29 -24.46
CA LEU A 673 -6.39 14.22 -23.75
C LEU A 673 -6.42 14.90 -22.37
N ILE A 674 -7.15 16.01 -22.23
CA ILE A 674 -7.43 16.67 -20.94
C ILE A 674 -8.48 15.87 -20.15
N GLY A 675 -9.40 15.18 -20.84
CA GLY A 675 -10.32 14.21 -20.25
C GLY A 675 -9.64 12.92 -19.77
N LEU A 676 -8.64 12.41 -20.51
CA LEU A 676 -7.86 11.21 -20.15
C LEU A 676 -6.81 11.51 -19.07
N LEU A 677 -6.23 12.71 -19.05
CA LEU A 677 -5.28 13.12 -18.00
C LEU A 677 -5.95 13.69 -16.74
N GLY A 678 -7.22 14.12 -16.84
CA GLY A 678 -7.98 14.70 -15.74
C GLY A 678 -9.08 13.80 -15.15
N PHE A 679 -9.34 12.62 -15.74
CA PHE A 679 -10.37 11.70 -15.28
C PHE A 679 -10.00 10.25 -15.63
N PRO A 680 -9.25 9.56 -14.76
CA PRO A 680 -9.53 8.14 -14.61
C PRO A 680 -9.57 7.66 -13.15
N MET A 681 -9.92 8.50 -12.16
CA MET A 681 -9.96 8.03 -10.76
C MET A 681 -11.12 8.52 -9.86
N LEU A 682 -12.13 9.20 -10.39
CA LEU A 682 -13.34 9.58 -9.60
C LEU A 682 -14.65 9.14 -10.27
N LEU A 683 -14.64 7.96 -10.90
CA LEU A 683 -15.86 7.21 -11.21
C LEU A 683 -15.76 5.86 -10.50
N ASN A 684 -15.81 5.88 -9.18
CA ASN A 684 -16.35 4.79 -8.36
C ASN A 684 -16.70 5.40 -6.99
N ALA A 685 -17.75 4.86 -6.37
CA ALA A 685 -18.47 5.38 -5.21
C ALA A 685 -19.65 6.34 -5.53
N GLN A 686 -20.53 5.96 -6.45
CA GLN A 686 -21.94 5.98 -6.06
C GLN A 686 -22.17 4.65 -5.34
N THR A 687 -22.54 4.68 -4.07
CA THR A 687 -23.08 3.50 -3.37
C THR A 687 -24.35 3.12 -4.12
N THR A 688 -24.25 2.14 -4.99
CA THR A 688 -25.41 1.68 -5.75
C THR A 688 -26.12 0.69 -4.86
N ILE A 689 -27.32 1.02 -4.40
CA ILE A 689 -28.17 0.02 -3.73
C ILE A 689 -28.62 -0.93 -4.83
N VAL A 690 -28.14 -2.16 -4.78
CA VAL A 690 -28.55 -3.21 -5.71
C VAL A 690 -29.65 -4.00 -5.03
N GLU A 691 -30.90 -3.68 -5.37
CA GLU A 691 -32.06 -4.46 -4.93
C GLU A 691 -32.17 -5.72 -5.79
N ILE A 692 -32.15 -6.88 -5.16
CA ILE A 692 -32.18 -8.19 -5.82
C ILE A 692 -33.48 -8.89 -5.48
N GLN A 693 -34.22 -9.27 -6.52
CA GLN A 693 -35.51 -9.95 -6.39
C GLN A 693 -35.42 -11.48 -6.51
N SER A 694 -34.44 -11.99 -7.26
CA SER A 694 -34.31 -13.42 -7.58
C SER A 694 -32.86 -13.85 -7.81
N VAL A 695 -32.59 -15.16 -7.76
CA VAL A 695 -31.25 -15.71 -8.06
C VAL A 695 -30.85 -15.48 -9.52
N GLU A 696 -31.82 -15.41 -10.44
CA GLU A 696 -31.57 -15.12 -11.86
C GLU A 696 -30.99 -13.71 -12.08
N GLU A 697 -31.39 -12.74 -11.27
CA GLU A 697 -30.86 -11.37 -11.31
C GLU A 697 -29.41 -11.31 -10.81
N VAL A 698 -29.09 -12.07 -9.75
CA VAL A 698 -27.71 -12.25 -9.26
C VAL A 698 -26.83 -12.86 -10.36
N ILE A 699 -27.33 -13.88 -11.04
CA ILE A 699 -26.62 -14.55 -12.14
C ILE A 699 -26.41 -13.57 -13.30
N ALA A 700 -27.42 -12.77 -13.67
CA ALA A 700 -27.30 -11.79 -14.75
C ALA A 700 -26.21 -10.73 -14.45
N ILE A 701 -26.21 -10.18 -13.23
CA ILE A 701 -25.18 -9.21 -12.81
C ILE A 701 -23.79 -9.85 -12.80
N ALA A 702 -23.68 -11.08 -12.25
CA ALA A 702 -22.43 -11.81 -12.23
C ALA A 702 -21.91 -12.09 -13.65
N ARG A 703 -22.76 -12.50 -14.60
CA ARG A 703 -22.35 -12.75 -15.99
C ARG A 703 -21.77 -11.51 -16.68
N GLU A 704 -22.34 -10.34 -16.41
CA GLU A 704 -21.88 -9.08 -17.00
C GLU A 704 -20.55 -8.60 -16.39
N ARG A 705 -20.40 -8.74 -15.07
CA ARG A 705 -19.33 -8.07 -14.31
C ARG A 705 -18.21 -9.00 -13.85
N ASN A 706 -18.41 -10.31 -13.81
CA ASN A 706 -17.42 -11.24 -13.26
C ASN A 706 -16.15 -11.30 -14.11
N GLY A 707 -15.00 -11.17 -13.45
CA GLY A 707 -13.70 -11.14 -14.11
C GLY A 707 -13.36 -12.41 -14.90
N SER A 708 -13.80 -13.60 -14.48
CA SER A 708 -13.48 -14.85 -15.18
C SER A 708 -14.13 -14.93 -16.57
N VAL A 709 -15.40 -14.52 -16.69
CA VAL A 709 -16.12 -14.46 -17.97
C VAL A 709 -15.56 -13.34 -18.85
N GLN A 710 -15.23 -12.19 -18.28
CA GLN A 710 -14.58 -11.09 -19.01
C GLN A 710 -13.20 -11.48 -19.55
N ILE A 711 -12.38 -12.19 -18.76
CA ILE A 711 -11.08 -12.71 -19.20
C ILE A 711 -11.27 -13.70 -20.36
N ALA A 712 -12.24 -14.60 -20.26
CA ALA A 712 -12.56 -15.55 -21.33
C ALA A 712 -13.01 -14.80 -22.62
N GLN A 713 -13.85 -13.77 -22.48
CA GLN A 713 -14.30 -12.94 -23.59
C GLN A 713 -13.15 -12.15 -24.25
N LEU A 714 -12.24 -11.58 -23.46
CA LEU A 714 -11.01 -10.96 -23.97
C LEU A 714 -10.12 -11.96 -24.71
N GLY A 715 -10.15 -13.24 -24.33
CA GLY A 715 -9.50 -14.33 -25.08
C GLY A 715 -10.08 -14.54 -26.48
N VAL A 716 -11.41 -14.37 -26.64
CA VAL A 716 -12.08 -14.37 -27.95
C VAL A 716 -11.63 -13.15 -28.77
N ASP A 717 -11.62 -11.96 -28.17
CA ASP A 717 -11.20 -10.72 -28.83
C ASP A 717 -9.73 -10.78 -29.26
N GLN A 718 -8.86 -11.31 -28.40
CA GLN A 718 -7.46 -11.58 -28.74
C GLN A 718 -7.36 -12.50 -29.96
N SER A 719 -8.17 -13.56 -30.00
CA SER A 719 -8.15 -14.52 -31.12
C SER A 719 -8.70 -13.90 -32.42
N LEU A 720 -9.66 -12.97 -32.33
CA LEU A 720 -10.15 -12.16 -33.44
C LEU A 720 -9.07 -11.22 -33.98
N GLU A 721 -8.27 -10.59 -33.11
CA GLU A 721 -7.11 -9.79 -33.53
C GLU A 721 -6.01 -10.67 -34.14
N GLN A 722 -5.73 -11.84 -33.56
CA GLN A 722 -4.76 -12.79 -34.12
C GLN A 722 -5.17 -13.27 -35.52
N LYS A 723 -6.46 -13.41 -35.81
CA LYS A 723 -6.95 -13.74 -37.16
C LYS A 723 -6.51 -12.72 -38.21
N LYS A 724 -6.34 -11.44 -37.87
CA LYS A 724 -5.83 -10.42 -38.80
C LYS A 724 -4.39 -10.68 -39.22
N MET A 725 -3.61 -11.40 -38.40
CA MET A 725 -2.24 -11.82 -38.74
C MET A 725 -2.19 -12.99 -39.74
N ALA A 726 -3.32 -13.61 -40.09
CA ALA A 726 -3.35 -14.68 -41.09
C ALA A 726 -2.86 -14.22 -42.48
N SER A 727 -2.90 -12.91 -42.74
CA SER A 727 -2.43 -12.27 -43.98
C SER A 727 -1.09 -11.56 -43.84
N ASP A 728 -0.29 -11.87 -42.81
CA ASP A 728 1.06 -11.30 -42.67
C ASP A 728 1.99 -11.86 -43.75
N ILE A 729 2.25 -11.05 -44.77
CA ILE A 729 3.13 -11.39 -45.89
C ILE A 729 4.62 -11.24 -45.57
N GLY A 730 4.98 -10.85 -44.35
CA GLY A 730 6.36 -10.64 -43.92
C GLY A 730 6.86 -9.21 -44.20
N LYS A 731 8.12 -8.94 -43.84
CA LYS A 731 8.74 -7.62 -43.98
C LYS A 731 9.51 -7.51 -45.29
N THR A 732 9.38 -6.39 -45.98
CA THR A 732 10.26 -6.02 -47.11
C THR A 732 11.66 -5.72 -46.59
N GLN A 733 12.65 -6.41 -47.13
CA GLN A 733 14.05 -6.15 -46.86
C GLN A 733 14.57 -5.10 -47.84
N ILE A 734 15.17 -4.05 -47.29
CA ILE A 734 15.88 -3.03 -48.06
C ILE A 734 17.32 -3.09 -47.59
N SER A 735 18.23 -3.43 -48.49
CA SER A 735 19.65 -3.52 -48.20
C SER A 735 20.43 -2.54 -49.06
N TRP A 736 21.43 -1.92 -48.45
CA TRP A 736 22.37 -1.04 -49.12
C TRP A 736 23.79 -1.43 -48.70
N GLN A 737 24.66 -1.62 -49.67
CA GLN A 737 26.05 -1.98 -49.46
C GLN A 737 26.94 -1.01 -50.24
N HIS A 738 27.94 -0.49 -49.56
CA HIS A 738 28.88 0.50 -50.10
C HIS A 738 30.31 0.04 -49.80
N GLY A 739 31.20 0.06 -50.80
CA GLY A 739 32.60 -0.37 -50.64
C GLY A 739 33.19 -1.02 -51.89
N GLN A 740 34.26 -1.79 -51.74
CA GLN A 740 34.94 -2.46 -52.86
C GLN A 740 34.53 -3.94 -52.91
N TYR A 741 33.48 -4.27 -53.67
CA TYR A 741 33.02 -5.66 -53.78
C TYR A 741 33.15 -6.24 -55.19
N ASN A 742 33.31 -5.43 -56.24
CA ASN A 742 33.55 -5.95 -57.59
C ASN A 742 34.54 -5.10 -58.43
N SER A 743 34.68 -3.80 -58.16
CA SER A 743 35.57 -2.90 -58.91
C SER A 743 36.98 -2.78 -58.30
N ALA A 744 37.97 -2.40 -59.11
CA ALA A 744 39.34 -2.10 -58.64
C ALA A 744 39.43 -0.79 -57.82
N VAL A 745 38.39 0.04 -57.88
CA VAL A 745 38.28 1.33 -57.18
C VAL A 745 37.42 1.17 -55.92
N LYS A 746 37.83 1.76 -54.79
CA LYS A 746 37.16 1.66 -53.47
C LYS A 746 35.83 2.46 -53.36
N ASN A 747 34.90 2.36 -54.32
CA ASN A 747 33.69 3.21 -54.31
C ASN A 747 32.44 2.62 -55.01
N ASP A 748 32.17 1.31 -54.87
CA ASP A 748 30.95 0.71 -55.44
C ASP A 748 29.74 0.87 -54.51
N ASN A 749 28.55 0.95 -55.11
CA ASN A 749 27.25 1.01 -54.44
C ASN A 749 26.35 -0.14 -54.92
N TYR A 750 25.68 -0.81 -54.00
CA TYR A 750 24.66 -1.83 -54.26
C TYR A 750 23.43 -1.53 -53.43
N PHE A 751 22.26 -1.52 -54.05
CA PHE A 751 20.98 -1.32 -53.41
C PHE A 751 20.03 -2.44 -53.85
N ASP A 752 19.38 -3.10 -52.89
CA ASP A 752 18.43 -4.19 -53.13
C ASP A 752 17.18 -4.01 -52.28
N VAL A 753 16.03 -4.18 -52.92
CA VAL A 753 14.74 -4.27 -52.25
C VAL A 753 14.17 -5.64 -52.60
N SER A 754 14.03 -6.49 -51.60
CA SER A 754 13.50 -7.84 -51.75
C SER A 754 12.41 -8.13 -50.73
N HIS A 755 11.41 -8.90 -51.14
CA HIS A 755 10.31 -9.31 -50.29
C HIS A 755 10.12 -10.81 -50.45
N SER A 756 10.14 -11.54 -49.33
CA SER A 756 9.97 -12.99 -49.30
C SER A 756 8.70 -13.32 -48.55
N PHE A 757 7.83 -14.11 -49.18
CA PHE A 757 6.55 -14.53 -48.62
C PHE A 757 6.40 -16.05 -48.75
N ALA A 758 5.65 -16.65 -47.83
CA ALA A 758 5.41 -18.09 -47.81
C ALA A 758 4.48 -18.50 -48.97
N PHE A 759 4.47 -19.79 -49.31
CA PHE A 759 3.56 -20.29 -50.33
C PHE A 759 2.08 -20.01 -49.95
N PRO A 760 1.19 -19.58 -50.88
CA PRO A 760 -0.18 -19.16 -50.58
C PRO A 760 -1.01 -20.13 -49.72
N THR A 761 -0.79 -21.44 -49.88
CA THR A 761 -1.45 -22.49 -49.10
C THR A 761 -1.20 -22.36 -47.59
N VAL A 762 -0.05 -21.83 -47.16
CA VAL A 762 0.29 -21.63 -45.75
C VAL A 762 -0.69 -20.64 -45.11
N TYR A 763 -0.96 -19.51 -45.76
CA TYR A 763 -1.90 -18.49 -45.27
C TYR A 763 -3.33 -19.02 -45.17
N VAL A 764 -3.76 -19.85 -46.12
CA VAL A 764 -5.10 -20.48 -46.08
C VAL A 764 -5.23 -21.42 -44.88
N GLN A 765 -4.24 -22.28 -44.63
CA GLN A 765 -4.27 -23.19 -43.49
C GLN A 765 -4.13 -22.43 -42.16
N GLN A 766 -3.34 -21.36 -42.12
CA GLN A 766 -3.18 -20.50 -40.95
C GLN A 766 -4.49 -19.79 -40.61
N SER A 767 -5.24 -19.31 -41.60
CA SER A 767 -6.58 -18.75 -41.42
C SER A 767 -7.56 -19.79 -40.84
N LYS A 768 -7.54 -21.04 -41.34
CA LYS A 768 -8.35 -22.14 -40.79
C LYS A 768 -8.02 -22.45 -39.33
N LEU A 769 -6.73 -22.50 -38.97
CA LEU A 769 -6.27 -22.69 -37.60
C LEU A 769 -6.79 -21.58 -36.68
N LEU A 770 -6.65 -20.32 -37.09
CA LEU A 770 -7.08 -19.17 -36.29
C LEU A 770 -8.60 -19.14 -36.12
N ASN A 771 -9.38 -19.52 -37.15
CA ASN A 771 -10.82 -19.70 -37.02
C ASN A 771 -11.19 -20.80 -36.00
N SER A 772 -10.52 -21.96 -36.03
CA SER A 772 -10.77 -23.01 -35.02
C SER A 772 -10.37 -22.59 -33.61
N ARG A 773 -9.36 -21.73 -33.45
CA ARG A 773 -9.00 -21.17 -32.14
C ARG A 773 -10.07 -20.21 -31.61
N ILE A 774 -10.68 -19.41 -32.47
CA ILE A 774 -11.81 -18.55 -32.09
C ILE A 774 -13.00 -19.40 -31.61
N GLU A 775 -13.33 -20.48 -32.32
CA GLU A 775 -14.38 -21.41 -31.89
C GLU A 775 -14.06 -22.04 -30.53
N ALA A 776 -12.82 -22.49 -30.31
CA ALA A 776 -12.38 -23.03 -29.02
C ALA A 776 -12.51 -22.00 -27.88
N ARG A 777 -12.12 -20.73 -28.12
CA ARG A 777 -12.27 -19.66 -27.14
C ARG A 777 -13.72 -19.33 -26.80
N LYS A 778 -14.65 -19.50 -27.74
CA LYS A 778 -16.09 -19.32 -27.43
C LYS A 778 -16.60 -20.40 -26.49
N ILE A 779 -16.15 -21.64 -26.67
CA ILE A 779 -16.50 -22.75 -25.77
C ILE A 779 -15.87 -22.55 -24.38
N ASP A 780 -14.65 -22.00 -24.31
CA ASP A 780 -14.04 -21.59 -23.03
C ASP A 780 -14.94 -20.58 -22.28
N VAL A 781 -15.59 -19.64 -22.98
CA VAL A 781 -16.55 -18.69 -22.37
C VAL A 781 -17.77 -19.43 -21.81
N GLU A 782 -18.37 -20.32 -22.59
CA GLU A 782 -19.53 -21.12 -22.16
C GLU A 782 -19.22 -21.98 -20.92
N GLN A 783 -18.01 -22.56 -20.85
CA GLN A 783 -17.59 -23.35 -19.68
C GLN A 783 -17.37 -22.49 -18.43
N ASN A 784 -16.77 -21.31 -18.58
CA ASN A 784 -16.59 -20.38 -17.46
C ASN A 784 -17.93 -19.81 -16.98
N ASP A 785 -18.86 -19.56 -17.90
CA ASP A 785 -20.23 -19.16 -17.58
C ASP A 785 -20.95 -20.24 -16.77
N LEU A 786 -20.91 -21.49 -17.21
CA LEU A 786 -21.53 -22.62 -16.51
C LEU A 786 -20.98 -22.79 -15.08
N LYS A 787 -19.67 -22.61 -14.90
CA LYS A 787 -19.03 -22.66 -13.57
C LYS A 787 -19.42 -21.45 -12.70
N LEU A 788 -19.52 -20.27 -13.28
CA LEU A 788 -19.98 -19.06 -12.58
C LEU A 788 -21.40 -19.23 -12.08
N VAL A 789 -22.32 -19.72 -12.92
CA VAL A 789 -23.72 -19.97 -12.53
C VAL A 789 -23.80 -20.94 -11.34
N GLN A 790 -23.04 -22.04 -11.37
CA GLN A 790 -22.97 -22.99 -10.27
C GLN A 790 -22.51 -22.30 -8.97
N ASN A 791 -21.40 -21.58 -9.02
CA ASN A 791 -20.85 -20.89 -7.84
C ASN A 791 -21.82 -19.85 -7.26
N VAL A 792 -22.50 -19.09 -8.13
CA VAL A 792 -23.51 -18.10 -7.72
C VAL A 792 -24.70 -18.77 -7.06
N ARG A 793 -25.26 -19.84 -7.65
CA ARG A 793 -26.39 -20.58 -7.06
C ARG A 793 -25.99 -21.19 -5.71
N THR A 794 -24.79 -21.77 -5.61
CA THR A 794 -24.28 -22.35 -4.36
C THR A 794 -24.12 -21.28 -3.26
N ALA A 795 -23.46 -20.16 -3.57
CA ALA A 795 -23.25 -19.07 -2.63
C ALA A 795 -24.57 -18.41 -2.20
N TYR A 796 -25.51 -18.25 -3.14
CA TYR A 796 -26.84 -17.69 -2.85
C TYR A 796 -27.64 -18.60 -1.92
N SER A 797 -27.64 -19.91 -2.16
CA SER A 797 -28.28 -20.88 -1.26
C SER A 797 -27.63 -20.89 0.13
N HIS A 798 -26.31 -20.72 0.23
CA HIS A 798 -25.62 -20.63 1.51
C HIS A 798 -25.98 -19.34 2.27
N TYR A 799 -26.07 -18.20 1.58
CA TYR A 799 -26.51 -16.94 2.16
C TYR A 799 -27.93 -17.05 2.75
N LEU A 800 -28.88 -17.62 2.00
CA LEU A 800 -30.24 -17.85 2.48
C LEU A 800 -30.29 -18.77 3.71
N LEU A 801 -29.44 -19.80 3.77
CA LEU A 801 -29.31 -20.65 4.97
C LEU A 801 -28.82 -19.87 6.18
N MET A 802 -27.76 -19.05 6.04
CA MET A 802 -27.24 -18.26 7.15
C MET A 802 -28.26 -17.25 7.66
N LYS A 803 -29.01 -16.62 6.75
CA LYS A 803 -30.09 -15.70 7.13
C LYS A 803 -31.23 -16.42 7.87
N ALA A 804 -31.60 -17.61 7.40
CA ALA A 804 -32.59 -18.44 8.09
C ALA A 804 -32.12 -18.85 9.50
N LYS A 805 -30.83 -19.16 9.69
CA LYS A 805 -30.23 -19.42 11.02
C LYS A 805 -30.28 -18.18 11.92
N VAL A 806 -29.98 -16.99 11.40
CA VAL A 806 -30.11 -15.72 12.15
C VAL A 806 -31.54 -15.48 12.62
N HIS A 807 -32.54 -15.68 11.75
CA HIS A 807 -33.94 -15.55 12.15
C HIS A 807 -34.33 -16.55 13.24
N LEU A 808 -33.90 -17.81 13.11
CA LEU A 808 -34.13 -18.83 14.13
C LEU A 808 -33.48 -18.44 15.47
N TYR A 809 -32.20 -18.09 15.49
CA TYR A 809 -31.50 -17.70 16.72
C TYR A 809 -32.01 -16.39 17.34
N ALA A 810 -32.48 -15.43 16.54
CA ALA A 810 -33.10 -14.20 17.05
C ALA A 810 -34.37 -14.48 17.87
N SER A 811 -35.24 -15.36 17.36
CA SER A 811 -36.45 -15.76 18.07
C SER A 811 -36.12 -16.47 19.39
N LEU A 812 -35.02 -17.21 19.43
CA LEU A 812 -34.60 -17.99 20.59
C LEU A 812 -33.90 -17.14 21.63
N ASP A 813 -33.00 -16.25 21.24
CA ASP A 813 -32.33 -15.30 22.14
C ASP A 813 -33.35 -14.53 22.98
N SER A 814 -34.43 -14.06 22.35
CA SER A 814 -35.54 -13.37 23.05
C SER A 814 -36.21 -14.26 24.11
N ASN A 815 -36.45 -15.54 23.78
CA ASN A 815 -37.07 -16.50 24.69
C ASN A 815 -36.14 -16.87 25.85
N TYR A 816 -34.87 -17.17 25.57
CA TYR A 816 -33.88 -17.51 26.59
C TYR A 816 -33.57 -16.33 27.53
N ALA A 817 -33.53 -15.10 27.01
CA ALA A 817 -33.39 -13.90 27.82
C ALA A 817 -34.57 -13.70 28.78
N MET A 818 -35.79 -13.99 28.32
CA MET A 818 -36.99 -13.96 29.17
C MET A 818 -36.95 -15.04 30.26
N VAL A 819 -36.57 -16.27 29.91
CA VAL A 819 -36.43 -17.40 30.84
C VAL A 819 -35.36 -17.12 31.89
N ALA A 820 -34.20 -16.57 31.51
CA ALA A 820 -33.12 -16.19 32.43
C ALA A 820 -33.58 -15.09 33.41
N LYS A 821 -34.29 -14.07 32.91
CA LYS A 821 -34.85 -13.01 33.75
C LYS A 821 -35.86 -13.55 34.76
N ASN A 822 -36.76 -14.43 34.33
CA ASN A 822 -37.76 -15.04 35.21
C ASN A 822 -37.11 -15.98 36.24
N ALA A 823 -36.09 -16.75 35.85
CA ALA A 823 -35.33 -17.60 36.77
C ALA A 823 -34.59 -16.77 37.85
N ALA A 824 -34.03 -15.62 37.47
CA ALA A 824 -33.39 -14.70 38.41
C ALA A 824 -34.38 -14.10 39.42
N LEU A 825 -35.55 -13.64 38.96
CA LEU A 825 -36.61 -13.11 39.83
C LEU A 825 -37.16 -14.17 40.79
N ASN A 826 -37.34 -15.41 40.32
CA ASN A 826 -37.80 -16.51 41.17
C ASN A 826 -36.76 -16.95 42.21
N TYR A 827 -35.46 -16.84 41.90
CA TYR A 827 -34.39 -17.05 42.88
C TYR A 827 -34.39 -15.96 43.96
N GLU A 828 -34.52 -14.69 43.57
CA GLU A 828 -34.61 -13.56 44.51
C GLU A 828 -35.85 -13.66 45.43
N ALA A 829 -36.95 -14.21 44.92
CA ALA A 829 -38.15 -14.50 45.70
C ALA A 829 -38.05 -15.76 46.59
N GLY A 830 -36.94 -16.51 46.53
CA GLY A 830 -36.71 -17.73 47.31
C GLY A 830 -37.37 -18.99 46.75
N ASN A 831 -37.90 -18.96 45.52
CA ASN A 831 -38.68 -20.04 44.91
C ASN A 831 -37.85 -21.03 44.07
N ASN A 832 -36.63 -20.66 43.64
CA ASN A 832 -35.74 -21.49 42.80
C ASN A 832 -34.35 -21.67 43.42
N THR A 833 -33.59 -22.66 42.94
CA THR A 833 -32.20 -22.87 43.36
C THR A 833 -31.22 -21.96 42.61
N LEU A 834 -30.04 -21.73 43.19
CA LEU A 834 -28.96 -20.99 42.51
C LEU A 834 -28.52 -21.69 41.21
N LEU A 835 -28.60 -23.02 41.18
CA LEU A 835 -28.25 -23.81 40.00
C LEU A 835 -29.19 -23.51 38.82
N ASP A 836 -30.49 -23.42 39.07
CA ASP A 836 -31.51 -23.11 38.05
C ASP A 836 -31.28 -21.72 37.43
N LYS A 837 -30.93 -20.74 38.27
CA LYS A 837 -30.55 -19.40 37.82
C LYS A 837 -29.30 -19.44 36.93
N MET A 838 -28.22 -20.07 37.40
CA MET A 838 -26.96 -20.14 36.66
C MET A 838 -27.10 -20.86 35.33
N MET A 839 -27.87 -21.95 35.27
CA MET A 839 -28.13 -22.67 34.02
C MET A 839 -28.93 -21.82 33.02
N ALA A 840 -29.98 -21.14 33.47
CA ALA A 840 -30.77 -20.27 32.60
C ALA A 840 -29.95 -19.09 32.06
N GLU A 841 -29.12 -18.45 32.89
CA GLU A 841 -28.21 -17.39 32.48
C GLU A 841 -27.13 -17.89 31.49
N THR A 842 -26.54 -19.06 31.74
CA THR A 842 -25.52 -19.65 30.87
C THR A 842 -26.08 -19.98 29.49
N ASN A 843 -27.26 -20.59 29.43
CA ASN A 843 -27.92 -20.93 28.16
C ASN A 843 -28.32 -19.68 27.37
N ALA A 844 -28.72 -18.60 28.05
CA ALA A 844 -28.99 -17.32 27.40
C ALA A 844 -27.71 -16.68 26.84
N MET A 845 -26.58 -16.78 27.56
CA MET A 845 -25.28 -16.32 27.05
C MET A 845 -24.81 -17.13 25.83
N GLU A 846 -24.97 -18.45 25.85
CA GLU A 846 -24.65 -19.32 24.72
C GLU A 846 -25.49 -18.97 23.49
N MET A 847 -26.80 -18.79 23.66
CA MET A 847 -27.69 -18.45 22.55
C MET A 847 -27.39 -17.07 21.95
N LYS A 848 -27.06 -16.09 22.80
CA LYS A 848 -26.59 -14.77 22.35
C LYS A 848 -25.31 -14.86 21.54
N ASN A 849 -24.38 -15.74 21.94
CA ASN A 849 -23.15 -15.99 21.19
C ASN A 849 -23.44 -16.64 19.83
N LEU A 850 -24.30 -17.67 19.78
CA LEU A 850 -24.70 -18.31 18.52
C LEU A 850 -25.40 -17.35 17.56
N PHE A 851 -26.23 -16.44 18.08
CA PHE A 851 -26.83 -15.37 17.28
C PHE A 851 -25.78 -14.41 16.70
N ALA A 852 -24.79 -13.98 17.49
CA ALA A 852 -23.72 -13.11 17.03
C ALA A 852 -22.81 -13.80 15.99
N LEU A 853 -22.53 -15.09 16.15
CA LEU A 853 -21.80 -15.89 15.17
C LEU A 853 -22.59 -15.99 13.86
N ALA A 854 -23.89 -16.32 13.92
CA ALA A 854 -24.73 -16.41 12.73
C ALA A 854 -24.85 -15.07 11.98
N GLN A 855 -24.88 -13.93 12.69
CA GLN A 855 -24.83 -12.61 12.05
C GLN A 855 -23.52 -12.38 11.29
N SER A 856 -22.40 -12.82 11.87
CA SER A 856 -21.09 -12.74 11.23
C SER A 856 -21.03 -13.63 9.99
N ASP A 857 -21.59 -14.84 10.07
CA ASP A 857 -21.67 -15.79 8.95
C ASP A 857 -22.52 -15.26 7.78
N VAL A 858 -23.59 -14.50 8.04
CA VAL A 858 -24.33 -13.79 6.99
C VAL A 858 -23.42 -12.79 6.27
N GLY A 859 -22.63 -12.01 7.01
CA GLY A 859 -21.66 -11.07 6.41
C GLY A 859 -20.59 -11.77 5.57
N ILE A 860 -20.14 -12.96 5.99
CA ILE A 860 -19.20 -13.79 5.21
C ILE A 860 -19.85 -14.29 3.91
N ALA A 861 -21.05 -14.85 4.00
CA ALA A 861 -21.79 -15.36 2.84
C ALA A 861 -22.18 -14.24 1.85
N GLU A 862 -22.54 -13.05 2.36
CA GLU A 862 -22.80 -11.87 1.56
C GLU A 862 -21.54 -11.41 0.80
N ASN A 863 -20.39 -11.36 1.47
CA ASN A 863 -19.12 -11.03 0.82
C ASN A 863 -18.74 -12.02 -0.28
N GLN A 864 -19.00 -13.33 -0.09
CA GLN A 864 -18.77 -14.32 -1.13
C GLN A 864 -19.62 -14.04 -2.39
N LEU A 865 -20.90 -13.65 -2.21
CA LEU A 865 -21.76 -13.23 -3.32
C LEU A 865 -21.26 -11.95 -4.00
N ARG A 866 -20.79 -10.96 -3.22
CA ARG A 866 -20.23 -9.72 -3.76
C ARG A 866 -19.02 -9.96 -4.64
N VAL A 867 -18.13 -10.86 -4.23
CA VAL A 867 -16.95 -11.26 -5.02
C VAL A 867 -17.37 -11.90 -6.34
N LEU A 868 -18.39 -12.78 -6.32
CA LEU A 868 -18.90 -13.41 -7.55
C LEU A 868 -19.58 -12.42 -8.49
N MET A 869 -20.28 -11.42 -7.97
CA MET A 869 -20.88 -10.33 -8.75
C MET A 869 -19.89 -9.21 -9.12
N ASN A 870 -18.66 -9.26 -8.58
CA ASN A 870 -17.64 -8.22 -8.74
C ASN A 870 -18.18 -6.82 -8.36
N LEU A 871 -18.84 -6.73 -7.20
CA LEU A 871 -19.34 -5.46 -6.63
C LEU A 871 -18.30 -4.83 -5.72
N ASP A 872 -18.30 -3.49 -5.66
CA ASP A 872 -17.37 -2.76 -4.80
C ASP A 872 -17.75 -2.92 -3.32
N ALA A 873 -16.77 -2.79 -2.43
CA ALA A 873 -16.94 -2.89 -0.98
C ALA A 873 -17.95 -1.87 -0.39
N GLN A 874 -18.38 -0.89 -1.17
CA GLN A 874 -19.34 0.16 -0.79
C GLN A 874 -20.76 -0.07 -1.34
N ASP A 875 -20.99 -1.01 -2.25
CA ASP A 875 -22.34 -1.32 -2.76
C ASP A 875 -23.13 -2.10 -1.70
N GLU A 876 -24.35 -1.64 -1.39
CA GLU A 876 -25.25 -2.23 -0.41
C GLU A 876 -26.19 -3.24 -1.11
N LEU A 877 -26.17 -4.50 -0.66
CA LEU A 877 -27.01 -5.56 -1.19
C LEU A 877 -28.30 -5.67 -0.40
N ARG A 878 -29.44 -5.55 -1.08
CA ARG A 878 -30.75 -5.74 -0.47
C ARG A 878 -31.53 -6.82 -1.19
N PHE A 879 -31.69 -7.96 -0.52
CA PHE A 879 -32.54 -9.05 -1.01
C PHE A 879 -33.98 -8.84 -0.55
N ILE A 880 -34.91 -8.74 -1.50
CA ILE A 880 -36.35 -8.52 -1.22
C ILE A 880 -37.03 -9.82 -0.78
N ASN A 881 -36.65 -10.95 -1.38
CA ASN A 881 -37.08 -12.29 -1.00
C ASN A 881 -35.89 -13.07 -0.46
N ASP A 882 -36.01 -13.55 0.78
CA ASP A 882 -34.88 -14.07 1.57
C ASP A 882 -35.18 -15.39 2.29
N ALA A 883 -36.31 -16.02 1.97
CA ALA A 883 -36.68 -17.32 2.51
C ALA A 883 -35.97 -18.46 1.76
N LEU A 884 -35.34 -19.37 2.50
CA LEU A 884 -34.77 -20.60 1.95
C LEU A 884 -35.89 -21.57 1.55
N GLN A 885 -35.96 -21.90 0.25
CA GLN A 885 -36.95 -22.84 -0.32
C GLN A 885 -36.25 -23.97 -1.07
N ALA A 886 -36.88 -25.15 -1.13
CA ALA A 886 -36.40 -26.29 -1.90
C ALA A 886 -36.58 -26.06 -3.40
N ILE A 887 -35.55 -26.32 -4.18
CA ILE A 887 -35.53 -26.17 -5.64
C ILE A 887 -35.96 -27.50 -6.29
N GLU A 888 -36.63 -27.43 -7.44
CA GLU A 888 -36.98 -28.58 -8.27
C GLU A 888 -35.96 -28.78 -9.39
N LEU A 889 -35.65 -30.04 -9.69
CA LEU A 889 -34.71 -30.41 -10.76
C LEU A 889 -35.32 -30.11 -12.13
N ARG A 890 -34.63 -29.29 -12.94
CA ARG A 890 -35.04 -28.98 -14.33
C ARG A 890 -34.48 -30.05 -15.28
N VAL A 891 -35.27 -31.06 -15.66
CA VAL A 891 -34.80 -32.14 -16.56
C VAL A 891 -35.30 -31.97 -18.01
N SER A 892 -34.40 -32.24 -18.97
CA SER A 892 -34.72 -32.61 -20.36
C SER A 892 -34.32 -34.08 -20.60
N ASP A 893 -35.07 -34.78 -21.47
CA ASP A 893 -35.23 -36.25 -21.56
C ASP A 893 -33.98 -37.17 -21.75
N THR A 894 -32.74 -36.68 -21.65
CA THR A 894 -31.55 -37.54 -21.72
C THR A 894 -30.43 -37.13 -20.75
N LEU A 895 -30.18 -37.96 -19.73
CA LEU A 895 -29.01 -37.91 -18.82
C LEU A 895 -27.70 -38.34 -19.53
N SER A 896 -27.42 -37.79 -20.71
CA SER A 896 -26.28 -38.23 -21.53
C SER A 896 -25.02 -37.39 -21.36
N GLY A 897 -25.11 -36.19 -20.75
CA GLY A 897 -23.98 -35.27 -20.54
C GLY A 897 -23.30 -34.77 -21.83
N GLN A 898 -23.77 -35.18 -23.02
CA GLN A 898 -23.09 -34.92 -24.30
C GLN A 898 -23.07 -33.44 -24.70
N GLY A 899 -23.94 -32.62 -24.10
CA GLY A 899 -23.98 -31.17 -24.28
C GLY A 899 -23.07 -30.38 -23.35
N ASN A 900 -22.31 -31.02 -22.45
CA ASN A 900 -21.48 -30.31 -21.49
C ASN A 900 -20.34 -29.52 -22.19
N PRO A 901 -20.19 -28.20 -21.96
CA PRO A 901 -19.16 -27.38 -22.60
C PRO A 901 -17.72 -27.86 -22.31
N LEU A 902 -17.48 -28.56 -21.19
CA LEU A 902 -16.20 -29.18 -20.87
C LEU A 902 -15.77 -30.19 -21.95
N LEU A 903 -16.69 -31.04 -22.42
CA LEU A 903 -16.42 -31.97 -23.52
C LEU A 903 -16.20 -31.22 -24.83
N GLY A 904 -16.97 -30.14 -25.06
CA GLY A 904 -16.80 -29.23 -26.18
C GLY A 904 -15.39 -28.63 -26.23
N GLN A 905 -14.81 -28.28 -25.08
CA GLN A 905 -13.47 -27.71 -24.97
C GLN A 905 -12.41 -28.67 -25.53
N TYR A 906 -12.42 -29.93 -25.09
CA TYR A 906 -11.48 -30.94 -25.59
C TYR A 906 -11.69 -31.25 -27.08
N LEU A 907 -12.94 -31.34 -27.55
CA LEU A 907 -13.25 -31.52 -28.98
C LEU A 907 -12.74 -30.37 -29.85
N SER A 908 -12.89 -29.13 -29.37
CA SER A 908 -12.38 -27.95 -30.06
C SER A 908 -10.85 -27.90 -30.09
N GLN A 909 -10.18 -28.33 -29.02
CA GLN A 909 -8.73 -28.44 -28.94
C GLN A 909 -8.18 -29.48 -29.93
N ILE A 910 -8.85 -30.63 -30.09
CA ILE A 910 -8.51 -31.61 -31.13
C ILE A 910 -8.58 -30.97 -32.53
N LYS A 911 -9.62 -30.18 -32.81
CA LYS A 911 -9.77 -29.46 -34.10
C LYS A 911 -8.65 -28.44 -34.31
N VAL A 912 -8.25 -27.70 -33.28
CA VAL A 912 -7.11 -26.77 -33.31
C VAL A 912 -5.81 -27.51 -33.63
N ASN A 913 -5.53 -28.62 -32.95
CA ASN A 913 -4.31 -29.40 -33.14
C ASN A 913 -4.23 -30.04 -34.54
N ARG A 914 -5.36 -30.50 -35.10
CA ARG A 914 -5.45 -30.98 -36.49
C ARG A 914 -5.18 -29.88 -37.51
N ASN A 915 -5.71 -28.68 -37.32
CA ASN A 915 -5.44 -27.54 -38.19
C ASN A 915 -3.99 -27.06 -38.06
N MET A 916 -3.40 -27.12 -36.87
CA MET A 916 -1.99 -26.78 -36.64
C MET A 916 -1.05 -27.77 -37.34
N THR A 917 -1.36 -29.06 -37.30
CA THR A 917 -0.67 -30.09 -38.09
C THR A 917 -0.73 -29.78 -39.60
N SER A 918 -1.87 -29.29 -40.08
CA SER A 918 -2.05 -28.91 -41.49
C SER A 918 -1.22 -27.68 -41.88
N VAL A 919 -1.06 -26.70 -40.98
CA VAL A 919 -0.18 -25.53 -41.17
C VAL A 919 1.29 -25.95 -41.23
N GLU A 920 1.76 -26.75 -40.27
CA GLU A 920 3.16 -27.20 -40.24
C GLU A 920 3.50 -28.08 -41.44
N ARG A 921 2.52 -28.81 -41.98
CA ARG A 921 2.67 -29.54 -43.25
C ARG A 921 2.76 -28.58 -44.45
N ALA A 922 1.97 -27.51 -44.47
CA ALA A 922 2.00 -26.53 -45.56
C ALA A 922 3.34 -25.76 -45.63
N LYS A 923 4.01 -25.55 -44.49
CA LYS A 923 5.36 -24.94 -44.41
C LYS A 923 6.48 -25.78 -45.04
N LEU A 924 6.19 -27.00 -45.50
CA LEU A 924 7.14 -27.80 -46.31
C LEU A 924 7.22 -27.31 -47.76
N LEU A 925 6.27 -26.48 -48.21
CA LEU A 925 6.29 -25.85 -49.53
C LEU A 925 7.36 -24.74 -49.57
N PRO A 926 7.94 -24.45 -50.75
CA PRO A 926 8.98 -23.43 -50.88
C PRO A 926 8.44 -22.02 -50.68
N ASP A 927 9.27 -21.13 -50.12
CA ASP A 927 8.97 -19.71 -50.05
C ASP A 927 9.34 -19.01 -51.35
N ILE A 928 8.63 -17.93 -51.68
CA ILE A 928 8.81 -17.17 -52.91
C ILE A 928 9.41 -15.81 -52.56
N THR A 929 10.53 -15.47 -53.18
CA THR A 929 11.19 -14.17 -53.03
C THR A 929 11.13 -13.40 -54.33
N ILE A 930 10.68 -12.14 -54.27
CA ILE A 930 10.71 -11.22 -55.40
C ILE A 930 11.53 -10.01 -54.98
N GLY A 931 12.50 -9.61 -55.80
CA GLY A 931 13.37 -8.48 -55.50
C GLY A 931 13.80 -7.68 -56.73
N TYR A 932 14.24 -6.47 -56.47
CA TYR A 932 14.79 -5.53 -57.43
C TYR A 932 16.11 -5.00 -56.90
N PHE A 933 17.14 -5.02 -57.73
CA PHE A 933 18.46 -4.52 -57.34
C PHE A 933 18.97 -3.47 -58.33
N ASN A 934 19.78 -2.55 -57.81
CA ASN A 934 20.46 -1.49 -58.55
C ASN A 934 21.88 -1.35 -58.02
N GLN A 935 22.89 -1.46 -58.89
CA GLN A 935 24.30 -1.48 -58.50
C GLN A 935 25.17 -0.67 -59.45
N SER A 936 26.29 -0.15 -58.97
CA SER A 936 27.34 0.48 -59.78
C SER A 936 28.52 -0.48 -59.92
N LEU A 937 28.97 -0.73 -61.14
CA LEU A 937 30.19 -1.52 -61.43
C LEU A 937 31.15 -0.60 -62.19
N ILE A 938 32.21 -0.14 -61.52
CA ILE A 938 33.16 0.85 -62.04
C ILE A 938 34.37 0.13 -62.65
N GLY A 939 34.63 0.34 -63.94
CA GLY A 939 35.76 -0.29 -64.64
C GLY A 939 35.43 -0.67 -66.08
N THR A 940 36.40 -1.24 -66.79
CA THR A 940 36.20 -1.74 -68.15
C THR A 940 35.44 -3.06 -68.08
N GLN A 941 34.23 -3.07 -68.65
CA GLN A 941 33.38 -4.25 -68.77
C GLN A 941 33.18 -4.55 -70.25
N THR A 942 33.28 -5.82 -70.62
CA THR A 942 33.07 -6.26 -72.00
C THR A 942 31.59 -6.53 -72.21
N ILE A 943 30.89 -5.61 -72.87
CA ILE A 943 29.48 -5.80 -73.24
C ILE A 943 29.43 -6.04 -74.75
N ASN A 944 28.84 -7.17 -75.17
CA ASN A 944 28.73 -7.57 -76.57
C ASN A 944 30.08 -7.59 -77.33
N ASN A 945 31.14 -8.13 -76.70
CA ASN A 945 32.51 -8.17 -77.25
C ASN A 945 33.16 -6.80 -77.52
N VAL A 946 32.62 -5.71 -76.98
CA VAL A 946 33.24 -4.39 -77.02
C VAL A 946 33.58 -3.96 -75.59
N GLU A 947 34.85 -3.59 -75.36
CA GLU A 947 35.28 -3.03 -74.08
C GLU A 947 34.70 -1.64 -73.90
N GLN A 948 33.87 -1.47 -72.87
CA GLN A 948 33.30 -0.18 -72.48
C GLN A 948 33.65 0.10 -71.03
N THR A 949 34.14 1.31 -70.76
CA THR A 949 34.51 1.73 -69.40
C THR A 949 33.32 2.43 -68.75
N PHE A 950 32.84 1.87 -67.63
CA PHE A 950 31.72 2.41 -66.86
C PHE A 950 32.22 3.23 -65.66
N GLY A 951 31.64 4.42 -65.47
CA GLY A 951 31.96 5.34 -64.38
C GLY A 951 30.99 5.21 -63.19
N ALA A 952 31.20 6.04 -62.16
CA ALA A 952 30.35 6.05 -60.96
C ALA A 952 28.88 6.47 -61.21
N SER A 953 28.60 7.10 -62.36
CA SER A 953 27.25 7.48 -62.81
C SER A 953 26.45 6.35 -63.43
N ASP A 954 27.10 5.28 -63.88
CA ASP A 954 26.46 4.21 -64.64
C ASP A 954 25.89 3.15 -63.70
N ARG A 955 24.60 2.82 -63.87
CA ARG A 955 23.85 1.94 -62.98
C ARG A 955 23.36 0.70 -63.72
N PHE A 956 23.62 -0.47 -63.14
CA PHE A 956 23.09 -1.75 -63.58
C PHE A 956 21.90 -2.11 -62.70
N GLN A 957 20.75 -2.41 -63.30
CA GLN A 957 19.51 -2.74 -62.60
C GLN A 957 18.92 -4.05 -63.10
N GLY A 958 18.21 -4.77 -62.23
CA GLY A 958 17.58 -6.03 -62.59
C GLY A 958 16.54 -6.51 -61.58
N PHE A 959 15.74 -7.49 -62.00
CA PHE A 959 14.77 -8.18 -61.15
C PHE A 959 15.31 -9.57 -60.76
N ARG A 960 15.02 -9.98 -59.52
CA ARG A 960 15.36 -11.29 -58.97
C ARG A 960 14.08 -11.99 -58.56
N ILE A 961 13.90 -13.22 -59.04
CA ILE A 961 12.86 -14.14 -58.56
C ILE A 961 13.59 -15.33 -57.96
N GLY A 962 13.37 -15.58 -56.68
CA GLY A 962 13.99 -16.66 -55.92
C GLY A 962 12.93 -17.62 -55.37
N LEU A 963 13.30 -18.90 -55.30
CA LEU A 963 12.53 -19.93 -54.59
C LEU A 963 13.41 -20.51 -53.49
N ALA A 964 12.98 -20.39 -52.24
CA ALA A 964 13.67 -20.98 -51.11
C ALA A 964 13.10 -22.37 -50.84
N ILE A 965 13.80 -23.41 -51.30
CA ILE A 965 13.39 -24.80 -51.12
C ILE A 965 14.01 -25.34 -49.83
N PRO A 966 13.21 -25.84 -48.86
CA PRO A 966 13.75 -26.40 -47.63
C PRO A 966 14.45 -27.74 -47.92
N ILE A 967 15.78 -27.73 -48.05
CA ILE A 967 16.57 -28.95 -48.32
C ILE A 967 16.65 -29.85 -47.07
N TRP A 968 16.74 -29.23 -45.88
CA TRP A 968 16.82 -29.94 -44.60
C TRP A 968 15.42 -30.11 -43.98
N ILE A 969 14.66 -31.08 -44.48
CA ILE A 969 13.24 -31.29 -44.15
C ILE A 969 13.02 -32.00 -42.79
N ARG A 970 14.04 -32.72 -42.28
CA ARG A 970 13.92 -33.56 -41.08
C ARG A 970 13.34 -32.82 -39.85
N PRO A 971 13.79 -31.60 -39.48
CA PRO A 971 13.22 -30.88 -38.35
C PRO A 971 11.76 -30.48 -38.57
N GLN A 972 11.38 -30.13 -39.79
CA GLN A 972 10.01 -29.75 -40.11
C GLN A 972 9.07 -30.98 -40.08
N LEU A 973 9.53 -32.15 -40.51
CA LEU A 973 8.80 -33.41 -40.32
C LEU A 973 8.68 -33.80 -38.84
N ALA A 974 9.71 -33.57 -38.03
CA ALA A 974 9.65 -33.79 -36.58
C ALA A 974 8.58 -32.89 -35.93
N LYS A 975 8.46 -31.62 -36.34
CA LYS A 975 7.38 -30.71 -35.89
C LYS A 975 6.00 -31.22 -36.30
N VAL A 976 5.82 -31.69 -37.54
CA VAL A 976 4.54 -32.28 -37.99
C VAL A 976 4.18 -33.52 -37.17
N ASN A 977 5.16 -34.39 -36.87
CA ASN A 977 4.93 -35.58 -36.04
C ASN A 977 4.63 -35.23 -34.58
N SER A 978 5.29 -34.21 -34.01
CA SER A 978 4.97 -33.68 -32.69
C SER A 978 3.52 -33.17 -32.62
N MET A 979 3.04 -32.43 -33.62
CA MET A 979 1.64 -31.97 -33.65
C MET A 979 0.61 -33.10 -33.81
N LYS A 980 0.98 -34.20 -34.49
CA LYS A 980 0.14 -35.42 -34.52
C LYS A 980 0.05 -36.08 -33.14
N LEU A 981 1.18 -36.17 -32.41
CA LEU A 981 1.18 -36.70 -31.05
C LEU A 981 0.34 -35.81 -30.12
N GLU A 982 0.42 -34.49 -30.25
CA GLU A 982 -0.41 -33.55 -29.49
C GLU A 982 -1.91 -33.74 -29.76
N THR A 983 -2.27 -34.07 -31.00
CA THR A 983 -3.64 -34.43 -31.37
C THR A 983 -4.07 -35.73 -30.70
N ALA A 984 -3.22 -36.77 -30.73
CA ALA A 984 -3.49 -38.05 -30.07
C ALA A 984 -3.61 -37.92 -28.54
N ILE A 985 -2.80 -37.07 -27.91
CA ILE A 985 -2.90 -36.73 -26.49
C ILE A 985 -4.25 -36.07 -26.19
N SER A 986 -4.69 -35.13 -27.03
CA SER A 986 -5.99 -34.46 -26.85
C SER A 986 -7.17 -35.41 -27.04
N GLU A 987 -7.05 -36.39 -27.96
CA GLU A 987 -8.05 -37.46 -28.16
C GLU A 987 -8.12 -38.40 -26.95
N ALA A 988 -6.98 -38.78 -26.37
CA ALA A 988 -6.93 -39.57 -25.14
C ALA A 988 -7.53 -38.82 -23.94
N ASN A 989 -7.20 -37.53 -23.79
CA ASN A 989 -7.76 -36.68 -22.75
C ASN A 989 -9.29 -36.56 -22.88
N TYR A 990 -9.81 -36.39 -24.10
CA TYR A 990 -11.25 -36.39 -24.33
C TYR A 990 -11.92 -37.69 -23.86
N GLN A 991 -11.34 -38.85 -24.18
CA GLN A 991 -11.89 -40.15 -23.74
C GLN A 991 -11.88 -40.29 -22.22
N GLN A 992 -10.78 -39.89 -21.57
CA GLN A 992 -10.66 -39.92 -20.11
C GLN A 992 -11.68 -39.00 -19.44
N VAL A 993 -11.80 -37.75 -19.90
CA VAL A 993 -12.73 -36.76 -19.35
C VAL A 993 -14.18 -37.17 -19.59
N ASN A 994 -14.50 -37.76 -20.74
CA ASN A 994 -15.83 -38.30 -21.00
C ASN A 994 -16.20 -39.43 -20.02
N ALA A 995 -15.26 -40.32 -19.71
CA ALA A 995 -15.48 -41.38 -18.71
C ALA A 995 -15.63 -40.80 -17.29
N MET A 996 -14.81 -39.80 -16.92
CA MET A 996 -14.91 -39.12 -15.63
C MET A 996 -16.24 -38.40 -15.46
N LEU A 997 -16.68 -37.66 -16.49
CA LEU A 997 -17.94 -36.92 -16.46
C LEU A 997 -19.13 -37.87 -16.31
N GLN A 998 -19.13 -39.03 -16.98
CA GLN A 998 -20.17 -40.05 -16.79
C GLN A 998 -20.21 -40.55 -15.33
N GLY A 999 -19.05 -40.83 -14.73
CA GLY A 999 -18.99 -41.22 -13.32
C GLY A 999 -19.47 -40.12 -12.36
N GLU A 1000 -19.16 -38.86 -12.67
CA GLU A 1000 -19.62 -37.70 -11.89
C GLU A 1000 -21.13 -37.49 -12.00
N ILE A 1001 -21.73 -37.69 -13.18
CA ILE A 1001 -23.20 -37.64 -13.37
C ILE A 1001 -23.87 -38.70 -12.49
N ASP A 1002 -23.38 -39.94 -12.52
CA ASP A 1002 -23.93 -41.03 -11.72
C ASP A 1002 -23.83 -40.71 -10.22
N GLN A 1003 -22.68 -40.21 -9.77
CA GLN A 1003 -22.47 -39.82 -8.37
C GLN A 1003 -23.39 -38.66 -7.95
N ALA A 1004 -23.48 -37.60 -8.75
CA ALA A 1004 -24.32 -36.44 -8.47
C ALA A 1004 -25.80 -36.83 -8.42
N TYR A 1005 -26.23 -37.75 -9.29
CA TYR A 1005 -27.61 -38.26 -9.30
C TYR A 1005 -27.93 -39.10 -8.05
N GLN A 1006 -27.01 -39.95 -7.60
CA GLN A 1006 -27.18 -40.70 -6.35
C GLN A 1006 -27.22 -39.78 -5.12
N GLU A 1007 -26.37 -38.74 -5.09
CA GLU A 1007 -26.39 -37.75 -4.01
C GLU A 1007 -27.72 -36.97 -4.00
N TYR A 1008 -28.25 -36.61 -5.18
CA TYR A 1008 -29.59 -36.01 -5.29
C TYR A 1008 -30.68 -36.92 -4.70
N ILE A 1009 -30.71 -38.21 -5.05
CA ILE A 1009 -31.69 -39.16 -4.49
C ILE A 1009 -31.58 -39.23 -2.96
N LYS A 1010 -30.36 -39.31 -2.44
CA LYS A 1010 -30.07 -39.33 -1.00
C LYS A 1010 -30.60 -38.08 -0.30
N GLN A 1011 -30.28 -36.89 -0.81
CA GLN A 1011 -30.71 -35.64 -0.18
C GLN A 1011 -32.21 -35.38 -0.31
N LYS A 1012 -32.83 -35.81 -1.42
CA LYS A 1012 -34.30 -35.81 -1.58
C LYS A 1012 -34.98 -36.65 -0.51
N GLY A 1013 -34.46 -37.86 -0.25
CA GLY A 1013 -34.97 -38.72 0.83
C GLY A 1013 -34.81 -38.09 2.22
N ASN A 1014 -33.67 -37.45 2.47
CA ASN A 1014 -33.39 -36.74 3.73
C ASN A 1014 -34.33 -35.54 3.94
N LEU A 1015 -34.60 -34.76 2.89
CA LEU A 1015 -35.54 -33.65 2.94
C LEU A 1015 -36.98 -34.12 3.25
N LEU A 1016 -37.44 -35.20 2.60
CA LEU A 1016 -38.76 -35.78 2.84
C LEU A 1016 -38.95 -36.20 4.31
N TYR A 1017 -37.93 -36.84 4.90
CA TYR A 1017 -37.95 -37.23 6.31
C TYR A 1017 -38.16 -36.03 7.24
N TYR A 1018 -37.40 -34.95 7.06
CA TYR A 1018 -37.53 -33.76 7.91
C TYR A 1018 -38.77 -32.92 7.59
N SER A 1019 -39.28 -32.92 6.35
CA SER A 1019 -40.50 -32.19 6.00
C SER A 1019 -41.76 -32.81 6.59
N GLU A 1020 -41.87 -34.14 6.58
CA GLU A 1020 -43.05 -34.86 7.08
C GLU A 1020 -43.07 -34.97 8.62
N ALA A 1021 -41.90 -35.04 9.27
CA ALA A 1021 -41.82 -35.30 10.72
C ALA A 1021 -41.69 -34.05 11.61
N SER A 1022 -41.27 -32.89 11.10
CA SER A 1022 -40.68 -31.87 11.98
C SER A 1022 -41.52 -30.62 12.22
N GLN A 1023 -42.17 -30.01 11.22
CA GLN A 1023 -42.73 -28.66 11.41
C GLN A 1023 -43.97 -28.61 12.31
N GLU A 1024 -44.97 -29.48 12.06
CA GLU A 1024 -46.21 -29.50 12.86
C GLU A 1024 -45.92 -30.00 14.28
N GLN A 1025 -45.06 -31.00 14.42
CA GLN A 1025 -44.67 -31.57 15.71
C GLN A 1025 -43.81 -30.61 16.54
N VAL A 1026 -42.88 -29.85 15.92
CA VAL A 1026 -42.09 -28.83 16.62
C VAL A 1026 -42.98 -27.67 17.11
N GLN A 1027 -43.91 -27.18 16.29
CA GLN A 1027 -44.84 -26.12 16.72
C GLN A 1027 -45.72 -26.59 17.89
N LEU A 1028 -46.20 -27.84 17.84
CA LEU A 1028 -46.97 -28.42 18.92
C LEU A 1028 -46.12 -28.59 20.20
N MET A 1029 -44.89 -29.10 20.09
CA MET A 1029 -43.98 -29.25 21.23
C MET A 1029 -43.64 -27.91 21.88
N GLN A 1030 -43.35 -26.87 21.10
CA GLN A 1030 -43.07 -25.52 21.62
C GLN A 1030 -44.27 -24.95 22.37
N LYS A 1031 -45.47 -25.04 21.77
CA LYS A 1031 -46.71 -24.52 22.38
C LYS A 1031 -47.09 -25.28 23.65
N THR A 1032 -46.97 -26.60 23.65
CA THR A 1032 -47.24 -27.43 24.83
C THR A 1032 -46.24 -27.16 25.95
N ALA A 1033 -44.94 -27.01 25.63
CA ALA A 1033 -43.93 -26.67 26.63
C ALA A 1033 -44.15 -25.27 27.23
N GLU A 1034 -44.55 -24.29 26.42
CA GLU A 1034 -44.86 -22.94 26.90
C GLU A 1034 -46.07 -22.93 27.85
N ILE A 1035 -47.15 -23.64 27.50
CA ILE A 1035 -48.33 -23.78 28.36
C ILE A 1035 -47.97 -24.50 29.67
N ALA A 1036 -47.20 -25.59 29.60
CA ALA A 1036 -46.76 -26.34 30.77
C ALA A 1036 -45.87 -25.51 31.71
N LEU A 1037 -45.00 -24.64 31.17
CA LEU A 1037 -44.19 -23.72 31.96
C LEU A 1037 -45.05 -22.66 32.66
N ILE A 1038 -46.03 -22.08 31.95
CA ILE A 1038 -46.96 -21.07 32.52
C ILE A 1038 -47.82 -21.67 33.64
N ASN A 1039 -48.27 -22.91 33.48
CA ASN A 1039 -49.08 -23.63 34.46
C ASN A 1039 -48.24 -24.18 35.65
N GLY A 1040 -46.91 -24.09 35.59
CA GLY A 1040 -46.00 -24.64 36.60
C GLY A 1040 -45.89 -26.16 36.59
N GLU A 1041 -46.26 -26.82 35.48
CA GLU A 1041 -46.19 -28.28 35.31
C GLU A 1041 -44.76 -28.77 35.00
N ILE A 1042 -43.92 -27.92 34.40
CA ILE A 1042 -42.50 -28.18 34.13
C ILE A 1042 -41.63 -27.04 34.64
N ASN A 1043 -40.38 -27.34 35.00
CA ASN A 1043 -39.42 -26.34 35.44
C ASN A 1043 -38.68 -25.66 34.25
N HIS A 1044 -37.89 -24.63 34.54
CA HIS A 1044 -37.18 -23.85 33.51
C HIS A 1044 -36.13 -24.68 32.75
N PHE A 1045 -35.57 -25.71 33.39
CA PHE A 1045 -34.61 -26.63 32.77
C PHE A 1045 -35.29 -27.56 31.76
N GLU A 1046 -36.42 -28.17 32.14
CA GLU A 1046 -37.23 -29.03 31.26
C GLU A 1046 -37.75 -28.27 30.05
N TYR A 1047 -38.23 -27.04 30.25
CA TYR A 1047 -38.61 -26.16 29.15
C TYR A 1047 -37.44 -25.92 28.18
N THR A 1048 -36.27 -25.58 28.73
CA THR A 1048 -35.06 -25.31 27.94
C THR A 1048 -34.62 -26.53 27.12
N GLN A 1049 -34.76 -27.74 27.67
CA GLN A 1049 -34.42 -28.99 26.97
C GLN A 1049 -35.35 -29.27 25.80
N VAL A 1050 -36.67 -29.06 25.96
CA VAL A 1050 -37.65 -29.23 24.89
C VAL A 1050 -37.43 -28.20 23.78
N ILE A 1051 -37.17 -26.95 24.14
CA ILE A 1051 -36.85 -25.89 23.16
C ILE A 1051 -35.54 -26.23 22.42
N SER A 1052 -34.48 -26.69 23.10
CA SER A 1052 -33.23 -27.12 22.46
C SER A 1052 -33.43 -28.21 21.41
N GLN A 1053 -34.27 -29.22 21.70
CA GLN A 1053 -34.61 -30.26 20.72
C GLN A 1053 -35.38 -29.71 19.52
N CYS A 1054 -36.32 -28.79 19.75
CA CYS A 1054 -37.07 -28.12 18.68
C CYS A 1054 -36.13 -27.33 17.73
N ILE A 1055 -35.13 -26.64 18.30
CA ILE A 1055 -34.12 -25.89 17.54
C ILE A 1055 -33.30 -26.83 16.66
N GLN A 1056 -32.81 -27.93 17.23
CA GLN A 1056 -32.00 -28.91 16.49
C GLN A 1056 -32.79 -29.50 15.31
N LEU A 1057 -34.08 -29.78 15.48
CA LEU A 1057 -34.93 -30.27 14.39
C LEU A 1057 -35.15 -29.22 13.29
N GLN A 1058 -35.42 -27.96 13.66
CA GLN A 1058 -35.57 -26.87 12.69
C GLN A 1058 -34.26 -26.58 11.94
N LEU A 1059 -33.12 -26.62 12.62
CA LEU A 1059 -31.80 -26.45 12.01
C LEU A 1059 -31.47 -27.58 11.04
N LYS A 1060 -31.72 -28.84 11.42
CA LYS A 1060 -31.54 -30.00 10.52
C LYS A 1060 -32.44 -29.94 9.30
N TYR A 1061 -33.67 -29.42 9.43
CA TYR A 1061 -34.56 -29.19 8.29
C TYR A 1061 -34.00 -28.14 7.33
N LEU A 1062 -33.53 -26.99 7.84
CA LEU A 1062 -32.89 -25.95 7.01
C LEU A 1062 -31.64 -26.48 6.30
N GLU A 1063 -30.82 -27.28 7.00
CA GLU A 1063 -29.64 -27.92 6.43
C GLU A 1063 -30.00 -28.97 5.39
N ALA A 1064 -31.10 -29.73 5.57
CA ALA A 1064 -31.60 -30.67 4.59
C ALA A 1064 -32.09 -29.96 3.30
N ILE A 1065 -32.78 -28.81 3.41
CA ILE A 1065 -33.15 -27.99 2.24
C ILE A 1065 -31.88 -27.52 1.51
N HIS A 1066 -30.90 -27.01 2.24
CA HIS A 1066 -29.66 -26.53 1.63
C HIS A 1066 -28.90 -27.66 0.93
N ALA A 1067 -28.74 -28.82 1.58
CA ALA A 1067 -28.07 -29.98 0.99
C ALA A 1067 -28.80 -30.51 -0.26
N HIS A 1068 -30.13 -30.56 -0.23
CA HIS A 1068 -30.96 -30.88 -1.40
C HIS A 1068 -30.71 -29.88 -2.54
N ASN A 1069 -30.74 -28.58 -2.27
CA ASN A 1069 -30.47 -27.55 -3.27
C ASN A 1069 -29.05 -27.66 -3.85
N GLN A 1070 -28.03 -27.91 -3.04
CA GLN A 1070 -26.66 -28.12 -3.51
C GLN A 1070 -26.54 -29.33 -4.43
N SER A 1071 -27.22 -30.43 -4.10
CA SER A 1071 -27.22 -31.64 -4.93
C SER A 1071 -27.81 -31.38 -6.32
N ILE A 1072 -28.89 -30.59 -6.41
CA ILE A 1072 -29.49 -30.18 -7.69
C ILE A 1072 -28.56 -29.26 -8.46
N ILE A 1073 -28.02 -28.22 -7.83
CA ILE A 1073 -27.11 -27.25 -8.47
C ILE A 1073 -25.89 -27.97 -9.06
N HIS A 1074 -25.33 -28.92 -8.31
CA HIS A 1074 -24.21 -29.73 -8.79
C HIS A 1074 -24.62 -30.63 -9.96
N LEU A 1075 -25.76 -31.33 -9.85
CA LEU A 1075 -26.27 -32.18 -10.92
C LEU A 1075 -26.54 -31.40 -12.22
N GLU A 1076 -27.15 -30.21 -12.14
CA GLU A 1076 -27.38 -29.33 -13.30
C GLU A 1076 -26.07 -28.89 -13.96
N HIS A 1077 -25.04 -28.55 -13.17
CA HIS A 1077 -23.72 -28.19 -13.66
C HIS A 1077 -23.07 -29.33 -14.45
N VAL A 1078 -23.07 -30.54 -13.88
CA VAL A 1078 -22.46 -31.71 -14.51
C VAL A 1078 -23.24 -32.12 -15.77
N LEU A 1079 -24.56 -31.93 -15.80
CA LEU A 1079 -25.39 -32.13 -17.00
C LEU A 1079 -25.20 -31.05 -18.07
N GLY A 1080 -24.56 -29.92 -17.74
CA GLY A 1080 -24.38 -28.79 -18.66
C GLY A 1080 -25.65 -27.98 -18.90
N VAL A 1081 -26.55 -27.93 -17.90
CA VAL A 1081 -27.82 -27.19 -17.97
C VAL A 1081 -27.62 -25.78 -17.40
N HIS A 1082 -28.07 -24.76 -18.13
CA HIS A 1082 -27.98 -23.34 -17.75
C HIS A 1082 -29.22 -22.85 -16.98
#